data_AF-A0A6N6P6N6-F1
#
_entry.id   AF-A0A6N6P6N6-F1
#
_cell.length_a   1.000
_cell.length_b   1.000
_cell.length_c   1.000
_cell.angle_alpha   90.00
_cell.angle_beta   90.00
_cell.angle_gamma   90.00
#
_symmetry.space_group_name_H-M   'P 1'
#
loop_
_entity.id
_entity.type
_entity.pdbx_description
1 polymer ?
#
loop_
_entity_poly.entity_id
_entity_poly.type
_entity_poly.pdbx_seq_one_letter_code
_entity_poly.pdbx_strand_id
1 'polypeptide(L)'
;MRWMSSPTGTKRTTDYTDYTDYADDERVMNIIAFTFGMSRIFDRSQSSFPCNPLQSVNRSKAEIDRLTDFNLAAKSAVKNAAATHCIAHSRKTHCIQWLALSSTLLWLLNFPAVLAAPKDKAKDPAWAVESAPYRVLLHATALPDVAAAGWEISLPDFGAGRADMRDVVLLDDERQEIPLDAVWRGAGRTLLLLAESMPAHGAEATLYFGGNAQRRQRSWAAQRSLLLETRRLPDGANVASYGGWQAAWNKSREVDGAAFVPRIFHGENPFGESQHFLSRYTGLLQTGDATELKFYTLSHDVSYVMIDGRAALQWKSNTPPPLAPEKVPAVTVRVPPGTAKVEYFHAVAEPPAAMVLGWEQAGKLGTVPPEAWVHPGKVSAAAIEARDAAPVPLATLSAERYLGYGGEWYVIVRGTVAMPGAGWEVEWQWPDGKRGGELGPDVRHLWMSLDPLPVTLRLRNGQRVIDGQRVLVIPRNLPEASVNNERQLAEFTELLDNEDPNKLSEAARRAGFALANAFLPPAAAARWAESWLMLAKPGAGIWVEAMTLAIRETARSDPKAALRRLHDLSKNEVAAMGRAASLLELDLLVFGLQDAAVLGLVERLRKGGDKGLVPMAMNRLGDYHLLNGRVEEAARCFAEALPKREAAAGKAPVIDRAHSLAIEDLVDGNHLEEARTTLATWELQRPAAKLEGDQLLWRARVMFLAGEWRWALQDLQTCLKVRPGSPEEIDVRFWQARSLFELDRKDEARKIWNALVKDYPKHERADAAKLWTAKP
;
A
#
# COMPACT_ATOMS: atom_id res chain seq x y z
N MET A 1 -32.09 18.63 -46.40
CA MET A 1 -31.22 19.78 -46.73
C MET A 1 -30.24 19.92 -45.57
N ARG A 2 -28.95 19.59 -45.70
CA ARG A 2 -27.82 20.34 -46.31
C ARG A 2 -27.44 21.65 -45.56
N TRP A 3 -26.25 21.62 -44.91
CA TRP A 3 -25.30 22.74 -44.65
C TRP A 3 -25.80 23.84 -43.66
N MET A 4 -25.03 24.66 -42.91
CA MET A 4 -23.61 24.79 -42.43
C MET A 4 -23.60 25.91 -41.33
N SER A 5 -22.60 26.20 -40.46
CA SER A 5 -21.28 25.64 -40.10
C SER A 5 -20.76 26.21 -38.73
N SER A 6 -19.59 25.73 -38.28
CA SER A 6 -18.68 26.22 -37.19
C SER A 6 -18.18 27.69 -37.31
N PRO A 7 -17.30 28.22 -36.40
CA PRO A 7 -17.00 27.89 -34.96
C PRO A 7 -16.69 29.12 -34.04
N THR A 8 -16.69 28.92 -32.70
CA THR A 8 -15.68 29.43 -31.74
C THR A 8 -15.78 28.62 -30.41
N GLY A 9 -14.74 28.39 -29.61
CA GLY A 9 -13.32 28.71 -29.84
C GLY A 9 -12.52 29.18 -28.62
N THR A 10 -12.57 28.52 -27.46
CA THR A 10 -11.68 28.84 -26.31
C THR A 10 -11.19 27.58 -25.58
N LYS A 11 -9.90 27.26 -25.71
CA LYS A 11 -9.17 26.40 -24.77
C LYS A 11 -8.57 27.28 -23.68
N ARG A 12 -8.59 26.82 -22.42
CA ARG A 12 -7.67 27.31 -21.38
C ARG A 12 -6.53 26.30 -21.23
N THR A 13 -5.32 26.76 -21.49
CA THR A 13 -4.08 26.18 -20.98
C THR A 13 -3.58 27.11 -19.88
N THR A 14 -3.26 26.57 -18.71
CA THR A 14 -2.57 27.30 -17.65
C THR A 14 -1.21 26.66 -17.46
N ASP A 15 -0.18 27.34 -17.96
CA ASP A 15 1.22 27.04 -17.63
C ASP A 15 1.48 27.40 -16.16
N TYR A 16 2.26 26.57 -15.47
CA TYR A 16 2.76 26.81 -14.12
C TYR A 16 4.27 26.57 -14.11
N THR A 17 5.03 27.65 -14.29
CA THR A 17 6.48 27.71 -14.11
C THR A 17 6.83 29.02 -13.43
N ASP A 18 7.36 28.94 -12.20
CA ASP A 18 8.28 29.88 -11.53
C ASP A 18 8.05 29.86 -10.01
N TYR A 19 8.90 29.11 -9.28
CA TYR A 19 9.09 29.26 -7.83
C TYR A 19 10.46 28.72 -7.38
N THR A 20 11.52 29.48 -7.65
CA THR A 20 12.82 29.33 -6.97
C THR A 20 13.44 30.70 -6.71
N ASP A 21 13.01 31.33 -5.62
CA ASP A 21 13.73 32.39 -4.92
C ASP A 21 13.17 32.48 -3.47
N TYR A 22 13.84 33.25 -2.61
CA TYR A 22 13.60 33.39 -1.15
C TYR A 22 14.13 32.25 -0.26
N ALA A 23 15.44 32.32 0.02
CA ALA A 23 16.03 31.83 1.25
C ALA A 23 16.82 32.99 1.88
N ASP A 24 16.48 33.38 3.12
CA ASP A 24 17.31 34.09 4.14
C ASP A 24 16.44 34.81 5.20
N ASP A 25 15.65 34.06 5.98
CA ASP A 25 15.22 34.49 7.33
C ASP A 25 14.91 33.27 8.24
N GLU A 26 15.79 32.98 9.19
CA GLU A 26 15.66 31.84 10.11
C GLU A 26 14.45 31.93 11.06
N ARG A 27 13.86 33.12 11.26
CA ARG A 27 12.81 33.31 12.28
C ARG A 27 11.43 32.82 11.85
N VAL A 28 11.19 32.73 10.53
CA VAL A 28 9.91 32.25 9.96
C VAL A 28 9.90 30.72 9.83
N MET A 29 11.08 30.09 9.66
CA MET A 29 11.21 28.66 9.39
C MET A 29 10.67 27.77 10.52
N ASN A 30 10.71 28.19 11.78
CA ASN A 30 10.17 27.39 12.90
C ASN A 30 8.65 27.23 12.91
N ILE A 31 7.89 28.13 12.26
CA ILE A 31 6.42 27.98 12.14
C ILE A 31 6.08 27.06 10.95
N ILE A 32 6.90 27.08 9.90
CA ILE A 32 6.62 26.38 8.63
C ILE A 32 7.19 24.95 8.66
N ALA A 33 8.43 24.74 9.11
CA ALA A 33 9.04 23.42 9.21
C ALA A 33 8.34 22.49 10.22
N PHE A 34 7.63 23.06 11.20
CA PHE A 34 6.79 22.30 12.14
C PHE A 34 5.38 22.01 11.60
N THR A 35 4.93 22.76 10.58
CA THR A 35 3.59 22.61 9.96
C THR A 35 3.63 21.76 8.69
N PHE A 36 4.75 21.77 7.97
CA PHE A 36 4.95 21.03 6.72
C PHE A 36 6.19 20.13 6.83
N GLY A 37 5.97 18.86 7.21
CA GLY A 37 7.00 17.83 7.30
C GLY A 37 7.56 17.42 5.94
N MET A 38 8.33 18.30 5.29
CA MET A 38 8.97 18.02 4.00
C MET A 38 10.27 17.21 4.19
N SER A 39 10.18 15.89 4.07
CA SER A 39 11.33 15.08 3.66
C SER A 39 11.64 15.37 2.18
N ARG A 40 12.73 16.07 1.88
CA ARG A 40 13.19 16.25 0.49
C ARG A 40 13.89 15.00 0.00
N ILE A 41 13.13 14.10 -0.63
CA ILE A 41 13.68 13.07 -1.51
C ILE A 41 13.97 13.73 -2.87
N PHE A 42 15.23 13.70 -3.30
CA PHE A 42 15.59 14.07 -4.67
C PHE A 42 15.26 12.92 -5.61
N ASP A 43 14.33 13.15 -6.54
CA ASP A 43 14.17 12.29 -7.71
C ASP A 43 15.44 12.35 -8.58
N ARG A 44 15.97 11.18 -8.94
CA ARG A 44 17.09 10.98 -9.85
C ARG A 44 16.70 10.03 -10.99
N SER A 45 15.58 10.32 -11.65
CA SER A 45 15.25 9.74 -12.95
C SER A 45 16.25 10.22 -14.01
N GLN A 46 17.01 9.28 -14.58
CA GLN A 46 18.01 9.58 -15.62
C GLN A 46 17.34 9.72 -17.00
N SER A 47 17.56 10.84 -17.68
CA SER A 47 17.28 10.98 -19.12
C SER A 47 18.58 10.88 -19.94
N SER A 48 18.79 9.75 -20.60
CA SER A 48 19.93 9.51 -21.49
C SER A 48 19.62 9.95 -22.92
N PHE A 49 20.49 10.78 -23.53
CA PHE A 49 20.68 10.90 -24.99
C PHE A 49 21.99 11.70 -25.28
N PRO A 50 22.55 11.66 -26.51
CA PRO A 50 23.92 11.17 -26.69
C PRO A 50 25.01 12.24 -26.83
N CYS A 51 26.25 11.81 -26.60
CA CYS A 51 27.46 12.61 -26.78
C CYS A 51 27.72 12.99 -28.26
N ASN A 52 28.31 14.17 -28.47
CA ASN A 52 29.21 14.44 -29.58
C ASN A 52 30.40 15.26 -29.05
N PRO A 53 31.66 15.05 -29.51
CA PRO A 53 32.84 15.52 -28.80
C PRO A 53 33.37 16.88 -29.29
N LEU A 54 34.42 17.37 -28.60
CA LEU A 54 35.23 18.58 -28.85
C LEU A 54 34.68 19.88 -28.26
N GLN A 55 35.19 20.26 -27.08
CA GLN A 55 36.13 21.39 -26.98
C GLN A 55 36.92 21.38 -25.67
N SER A 56 38.15 21.88 -25.74
CA SER A 56 39.16 21.85 -24.68
C SER A 56 39.05 23.04 -23.71
N VAL A 57 39.22 22.80 -22.40
CA VAL A 57 39.68 23.83 -21.46
C VAL A 57 40.72 23.26 -20.51
N ASN A 58 41.88 23.91 -20.43
CA ASN A 58 42.95 23.57 -19.50
C ASN A 58 42.51 23.81 -18.05
N ARG A 59 42.78 22.85 -17.16
CA ARG A 59 42.96 23.12 -15.72
C ARG A 59 44.30 22.55 -15.24
N SER A 60 44.88 23.22 -14.25
CA SER A 60 46.29 23.06 -13.91
C SER A 60 46.54 21.87 -12.98
N LYS A 61 47.73 21.29 -13.12
CA LYS A 61 48.21 20.12 -12.37
C LYS A 61 48.16 20.31 -10.83
N ALA A 62 48.14 21.55 -10.35
CA ALA A 62 48.16 21.91 -8.93
C ALA A 62 46.84 21.64 -8.16
N GLU A 63 45.70 21.42 -8.83
CA GLU A 63 44.46 21.01 -8.15
C GLU A 63 44.39 19.50 -7.87
N ILE A 64 45.14 18.68 -8.61
CA ILE A 64 45.13 17.20 -8.47
C ILE A 64 45.97 16.76 -7.26
N ASP A 65 47.12 17.39 -7.03
CA ASP A 65 48.01 17.03 -5.93
C ASP A 65 47.36 17.27 -4.56
N ARG A 66 46.56 18.34 -4.40
CA ARG A 66 45.84 18.66 -3.15
C ARG A 66 44.72 17.69 -2.77
N LEU A 67 44.13 16.98 -3.74
CA LEU A 67 43.10 15.96 -3.48
C LEU A 67 43.68 14.59 -3.12
N THR A 68 44.98 14.39 -3.34
CA THR A 68 45.64 13.10 -3.08
C THR A 68 46.08 12.99 -1.62
N ASP A 69 46.55 14.08 -1.00
CA ASP A 69 47.02 14.08 0.39
C ASP A 69 45.90 13.91 1.43
N PHE A 70 44.70 14.44 1.17
CA PHE A 70 43.55 14.30 2.08
C PHE A 70 43.06 12.84 2.20
N ASN A 71 43.30 12.02 1.15
CA ASN A 71 42.86 10.63 1.07
C ASN A 71 43.87 9.62 1.66
N LEU A 72 45.10 10.07 1.96
CA LEU A 72 46.12 9.23 2.61
C LEU A 72 46.02 9.25 4.14
N ALA A 73 45.59 10.37 4.74
CA ALA A 73 45.37 10.47 6.18
C ALA A 73 44.22 9.57 6.69
N ALA A 74 43.13 9.48 5.93
CA ALA A 74 41.94 8.70 6.29
C ALA A 74 42.17 7.16 6.30
N LYS A 75 43.13 6.65 5.53
CA LYS A 75 43.43 5.21 5.44
C LYS A 75 44.36 4.68 6.54
N SER A 76 44.97 5.56 7.33
CA SER A 76 45.83 5.17 8.46
C SER A 76 45.03 4.80 9.73
N ALA A 77 43.91 5.49 9.98
CA ALA A 77 43.15 5.36 11.23
C ALA A 77 42.30 4.07 11.36
N VAL A 78 42.06 3.34 10.27
CA VAL A 78 41.16 2.18 10.24
C VAL A 78 41.89 0.82 10.38
N LYS A 79 43.24 0.81 10.36
CA LYS A 79 44.03 -0.44 10.30
C LYS A 79 44.58 -0.99 11.62
N ASN A 80 44.35 -0.33 12.75
CA ASN A 80 44.93 -0.70 14.07
C ASN A 80 43.89 -1.13 15.13
N ALA A 81 42.72 -1.62 14.73
CA ALA A 81 41.65 -2.07 15.64
C ALA A 81 41.13 -3.50 15.36
N ALA A 82 41.98 -4.39 14.85
CA ALA A 82 41.60 -5.77 14.47
C ALA A 82 42.65 -6.84 14.85
N ALA A 83 43.18 -6.75 16.08
CA ALA A 83 43.80 -7.85 16.83
C ALA A 83 43.66 -7.47 18.31
N THR A 84 42.92 -8.19 19.16
CA THR A 84 43.13 -9.59 19.55
C THR A 84 41.87 -10.10 20.29
N HIS A 85 41.86 -11.40 20.60
CA HIS A 85 41.03 -12.12 21.59
C HIS A 85 39.79 -12.87 21.11
N CYS A 86 39.75 -14.12 21.55
CA CYS A 86 38.70 -15.11 21.44
C CYS A 86 38.58 -15.78 22.83
N ILE A 87 37.45 -16.43 23.10
CA ILE A 87 37.17 -17.35 24.24
C ILE A 87 36.68 -16.72 25.58
N ALA A 88 35.42 -17.08 25.89
CA ALA A 88 34.79 -17.37 27.19
C ALA A 88 34.29 -16.28 28.20
N HIS A 89 32.97 -16.41 28.45
CA HIS A 89 32.28 -16.44 29.76
C HIS A 89 31.75 -15.15 30.48
N SER A 90 30.46 -15.26 30.85
CA SER A 90 29.83 -14.84 32.13
C SER A 90 29.43 -13.37 32.42
N ARG A 91 28.10 -13.17 32.38
CA ARG A 91 27.23 -12.42 33.33
C ARG A 91 27.50 -10.93 33.69
N LYS A 92 26.41 -10.16 33.54
CA LYS A 92 25.82 -9.15 34.47
C LYS A 92 26.23 -7.65 34.42
N THR A 93 25.25 -6.86 33.95
CA THR A 93 24.69 -5.58 34.48
C THR A 93 25.32 -4.19 34.24
N HIS A 94 24.41 -3.28 33.79
CA HIS A 94 24.21 -1.85 34.09
C HIS A 94 24.93 -0.71 33.32
N CYS A 95 24.09 0.14 32.68
CA CYS A 95 24.09 1.63 32.68
C CYS A 95 25.28 2.39 32.02
N ILE A 96 25.19 3.58 31.39
CA ILE A 96 24.19 4.64 31.08
C ILE A 96 24.77 5.40 29.83
N GLN A 97 24.06 5.88 28.79
CA GLN A 97 23.46 7.24 28.56
C GLN A 97 23.05 7.28 27.03
N TRP A 98 21.82 7.59 26.60
CA TRP A 98 21.25 8.92 26.18
C TRP A 98 22.04 9.61 25.02
N LEU A 99 21.48 10.25 23.98
CA LEU A 99 20.13 10.81 23.72
C LEU A 99 19.93 11.17 22.22
N ALA A 100 18.74 10.97 21.62
CA ALA A 100 18.09 11.83 20.59
C ALA A 100 16.93 11.10 19.86
N LEU A 101 15.91 11.86 19.40
CA LEU A 101 14.70 11.45 18.64
C LEU A 101 13.52 10.84 19.44
N SER A 102 12.65 11.70 19.97
CA SER A 102 11.32 11.31 20.49
C SER A 102 10.35 12.50 20.55
N SER A 103 9.58 12.74 19.47
CA SER A 103 8.59 13.85 19.43
C SER A 103 7.25 13.54 18.73
N THR A 104 7.10 12.40 18.04
CA THR A 104 5.95 12.15 17.13
C THR A 104 5.27 10.78 17.26
N LEU A 105 5.53 10.03 18.34
CA LEU A 105 4.98 8.67 18.54
C LEU A 105 4.02 8.52 19.75
N LEU A 106 3.57 9.62 20.37
CA LEU A 106 2.95 9.58 21.71
C LEU A 106 1.41 9.41 21.75
N TRP A 107 0.73 9.25 20.61
CA TRP A 107 -0.74 9.18 20.55
C TRP A 107 -1.33 7.78 20.26
N LEU A 108 -0.51 6.74 20.10
CA LEU A 108 -0.97 5.36 19.81
C LEU A 108 -0.57 4.31 20.86
N LEU A 109 0.03 4.71 22.00
CA LEU A 109 0.54 3.78 23.02
C LEU A 109 0.11 4.15 24.45
N ASN A 110 -1.21 4.34 24.67
CA ASN A 110 -1.79 4.45 26.02
C ASN A 110 -3.20 3.85 26.15
N PHE A 111 -3.42 2.69 25.52
CA PHE A 111 -4.26 1.66 26.15
C PHE A 111 -3.32 0.64 26.79
N PRO A 112 -3.13 0.63 28.12
CA PRO A 112 -2.52 -0.52 28.76
C PRO A 112 -3.42 -1.73 28.49
N ALA A 113 -2.85 -2.82 28.01
CA ALA A 113 -3.54 -4.10 28.00
C ALA A 113 -3.72 -4.54 29.46
N VAL A 114 -4.84 -4.15 30.08
CA VAL A 114 -5.19 -4.51 31.47
C VAL A 114 -5.57 -5.99 31.52
N LEU A 115 -4.56 -6.84 31.43
CA LEU A 115 -4.64 -8.27 31.71
C LEU A 115 -4.66 -8.49 33.23
N ALA A 116 -5.71 -7.99 33.88
CA ALA A 116 -6.00 -8.33 35.27
C ALA A 116 -6.58 -9.74 35.32
N ALA A 117 -5.91 -10.66 36.03
CA ALA A 117 -6.51 -11.94 36.37
C ALA A 117 -7.77 -11.73 37.24
N PRO A 118 -8.83 -12.53 37.05
CA PRO A 118 -10.07 -12.36 37.82
C PRO A 118 -9.78 -12.59 39.31
N LYS A 119 -9.94 -11.55 40.12
CA LYS A 119 -9.97 -11.66 41.59
C LYS A 119 -11.21 -12.46 42.00
N ASP A 120 -11.11 -13.17 43.12
CA ASP A 120 -12.19 -13.99 43.66
C ASP A 120 -13.51 -13.21 43.76
N LYS A 121 -14.58 -13.81 43.21
CA LYS A 121 -15.91 -13.21 43.14
C LYS A 121 -16.53 -13.07 44.53
N ALA A 122 -16.26 -11.95 45.20
CA ALA A 122 -17.22 -11.36 46.13
C ALA A 122 -18.58 -11.25 45.41
N LYS A 123 -19.68 -11.49 46.14
CA LYS A 123 -21.04 -11.62 45.56
C LYS A 123 -21.35 -10.48 44.58
N ASP A 124 -21.34 -10.83 43.30
CA ASP A 124 -21.56 -9.90 42.19
C ASP A 124 -22.92 -9.18 42.38
N PRO A 125 -22.94 -7.84 42.50
CA PRO A 125 -24.17 -7.10 42.67
C PRO A 125 -25.06 -7.32 41.44
N ALA A 126 -26.21 -7.96 41.64
CA ALA A 126 -27.12 -8.41 40.59
C ALA A 126 -27.31 -7.36 39.48
N TRP A 127 -27.07 -7.80 38.23
CA TRP A 127 -27.03 -7.00 37.00
C TRP A 127 -28.22 -6.03 36.90
N ALA A 128 -27.98 -4.74 37.15
CA ALA A 128 -29.05 -3.78 37.42
C ALA A 128 -29.86 -3.39 36.16
N VAL A 129 -29.25 -3.52 34.98
CA VAL A 129 -29.80 -3.06 33.70
C VAL A 129 -30.05 -4.27 32.82
N GLU A 130 -31.20 -4.92 33.01
CA GLU A 130 -31.50 -6.23 32.39
C GLU A 130 -31.31 -6.25 30.85
N SER A 131 -31.70 -5.16 30.19
CA SER A 131 -31.65 -5.02 28.73
C SER A 131 -30.25 -4.78 28.14
N ALA A 132 -29.23 -4.55 28.98
CA ALA A 132 -27.88 -4.28 28.53
C ALA A 132 -27.04 -5.56 28.56
N PRO A 133 -26.48 -6.02 27.42
CA PRO A 133 -25.61 -7.19 27.38
C PRO A 133 -24.22 -6.91 27.96
N TYR A 134 -23.77 -5.65 28.03
CA TYR A 134 -22.44 -5.29 28.53
C TYR A 134 -22.50 -4.28 29.68
N ARG A 135 -21.53 -4.37 30.59
CA ARG A 135 -21.23 -3.34 31.59
C ARG A 135 -19.73 -3.06 31.69
N VAL A 136 -19.36 -1.90 32.23
CA VAL A 136 -17.98 -1.55 32.58
C VAL A 136 -17.96 -0.68 33.82
N LEU A 137 -17.00 -0.91 34.71
CA LEU A 137 -16.77 -0.10 35.90
C LEU A 137 -15.90 1.09 35.52
N LEU A 138 -16.28 2.29 35.99
CA LEU A 138 -15.65 3.56 35.68
C LEU A 138 -15.22 4.26 36.97
N HIS A 139 -14.01 4.81 36.97
CA HIS A 139 -13.47 5.60 38.09
C HIS A 139 -13.04 6.98 37.61
N ALA A 140 -13.35 8.04 38.36
CA ALA A 140 -12.78 9.35 38.08
C ALA A 140 -11.25 9.35 38.32
N THR A 141 -10.49 9.84 37.35
CA THR A 141 -9.01 9.99 37.40
C THR A 141 -8.55 11.44 37.34
N ALA A 142 -9.40 12.35 36.82
CA ALA A 142 -9.20 13.79 36.91
C ALA A 142 -10.56 14.50 37.10
N LEU A 143 -10.55 15.66 37.78
CA LEU A 143 -11.70 16.55 37.88
C LEU A 143 -11.86 17.36 36.58
N PRO A 144 -13.09 17.78 36.22
CA PRO A 144 -13.31 18.79 35.20
C PRO A 144 -12.86 20.17 35.66
N ASP A 145 -12.61 21.07 34.70
CA ASP A 145 -12.32 22.49 34.98
C ASP A 145 -13.53 23.18 35.63
N VAL A 146 -14.75 22.81 35.18
CA VAL A 146 -16.02 23.27 35.73
C VAL A 146 -16.98 22.09 35.84
N ALA A 147 -17.74 21.97 36.93
CA ALA A 147 -18.64 20.83 37.16
C ALA A 147 -19.61 20.57 35.99
N ALA A 148 -20.08 21.62 35.31
CA ALA A 148 -20.97 21.51 34.16
C ALA A 148 -20.35 20.86 32.92
N ALA A 149 -19.01 20.69 32.84
CA ALA A 149 -18.36 19.95 31.76
C ALA A 149 -18.45 18.42 31.94
N GLY A 150 -18.68 17.96 33.18
CA GLY A 150 -18.80 16.54 33.51
C GLY A 150 -17.51 15.73 33.28
N TRP A 151 -17.65 14.42 33.12
CA TRP A 151 -16.54 13.48 32.92
C TRP A 151 -16.63 12.77 31.57
N GLU A 152 -15.53 12.75 30.82
CA GLU A 152 -15.41 12.07 29.53
C GLU A 152 -15.35 10.56 29.70
N ILE A 153 -16.26 9.87 29.04
CA ILE A 153 -16.29 8.42 28.91
C ILE A 153 -16.10 8.09 27.44
N SER A 154 -15.01 7.39 27.13
CA SER A 154 -14.65 6.96 25.78
C SER A 154 -14.44 5.44 25.79
N LEU A 155 -15.28 4.72 25.06
CA LEU A 155 -15.32 3.25 25.09
C LEU A 155 -15.46 2.67 23.67
N PRO A 156 -14.95 1.46 23.40
CA PRO A 156 -15.20 0.79 22.13
C PRO A 156 -16.67 0.35 22.02
N ASP A 157 -17.38 0.77 20.97
CA ASP A 157 -18.81 0.47 20.76
C ASP A 157 -19.07 -0.97 20.28
N PHE A 158 -18.10 -1.53 19.55
CA PHE A 158 -18.18 -2.85 18.89
C PHE A 158 -19.46 -3.15 18.08
N GLY A 159 -20.19 -2.13 17.62
CA GLY A 159 -21.39 -2.27 16.81
C GLY A 159 -22.67 -2.60 17.59
N ALA A 160 -22.60 -2.82 18.91
CA ALA A 160 -23.72 -3.34 19.70
C ALA A 160 -24.77 -2.28 20.09
N GLY A 161 -24.36 -1.00 20.23
CA GLY A 161 -25.25 0.07 20.69
C GLY A 161 -26.26 0.56 19.65
N ARG A 162 -27.26 1.33 20.10
CA ARG A 162 -28.20 2.02 19.21
C ARG A 162 -27.54 3.25 18.59
N ALA A 163 -27.96 3.62 17.38
CA ALA A 163 -27.52 4.87 16.74
C ALA A 163 -27.95 6.14 17.52
N ASP A 164 -29.03 6.06 18.31
CA ASP A 164 -29.49 7.16 19.17
C ASP A 164 -28.87 7.15 20.59
N MET A 165 -27.98 6.19 20.90
CA MET A 165 -27.34 5.98 22.22
C MET A 165 -28.33 5.84 23.40
N ARG A 166 -29.62 5.60 23.15
CA ARG A 166 -30.66 5.48 24.19
C ARG A 166 -30.72 4.13 24.88
N ASP A 167 -29.79 3.23 24.58
CA ASP A 167 -29.58 1.97 25.31
C ASP A 167 -28.57 2.09 26.45
N VAL A 168 -27.87 3.24 26.55
CA VAL A 168 -26.81 3.47 27.53
C VAL A 168 -27.36 4.03 28.85
N VAL A 169 -26.86 3.52 29.98
CA VAL A 169 -27.18 3.96 31.35
C VAL A 169 -25.92 3.99 32.20
N LEU A 170 -25.70 5.06 32.95
CA LEU A 170 -24.68 5.14 34.00
C LEU A 170 -25.35 5.10 35.37
N LEU A 171 -24.90 4.19 36.24
CA LEU A 171 -25.36 4.09 37.63
C LEU A 171 -24.20 4.38 38.58
N ASP A 172 -24.48 5.05 39.70
CA ASP A 172 -23.56 5.11 40.85
C ASP A 172 -23.56 3.79 41.67
N ASP A 173 -22.81 3.78 42.77
CA ASP A 173 -22.69 2.67 43.72
C ASP A 173 -23.99 2.43 44.52
N GLU A 174 -24.82 3.45 44.71
CA GLU A 174 -26.18 3.34 45.26
C GLU A 174 -27.23 2.87 44.22
N ARG A 175 -26.84 2.70 42.95
CA ARG A 175 -27.68 2.35 41.79
C ARG A 175 -28.63 3.46 41.33
N GLN A 176 -28.36 4.72 41.65
CA GLN A 176 -29.08 5.87 41.10
C GLN A 176 -28.53 6.22 39.69
N GLU A 177 -29.40 6.71 38.81
CA GLU A 177 -29.03 7.08 37.44
C GLU A 177 -28.31 8.44 37.39
N ILE A 178 -27.04 8.41 36.99
CA ILE A 178 -26.24 9.60 36.65
C ILE A 178 -26.61 10.04 35.22
N PRO A 179 -27.03 11.30 35.00
CA PRO A 179 -27.33 11.80 33.67
C PRO A 179 -26.11 11.79 32.73
N LEU A 180 -26.38 11.47 31.47
CA LEU A 180 -25.39 11.39 30.39
C LEU A 180 -25.74 12.39 29.27
N ASP A 181 -24.74 13.10 28.77
CA ASP A 181 -24.81 13.79 27.47
C ASP A 181 -24.17 12.88 26.41
N ALA A 182 -24.98 12.50 25.42
CA ALA A 182 -24.57 11.60 24.35
C ALA A 182 -23.84 12.39 23.25
N VAL A 183 -22.51 12.39 23.30
CA VAL A 183 -21.68 13.28 22.46
C VAL A 183 -21.56 12.75 21.04
N TRP A 184 -21.08 11.51 20.87
CA TRP A 184 -20.86 10.91 19.56
C TRP A 184 -20.82 9.37 19.61
N ARG A 185 -21.22 8.72 18.51
CA ARG A 185 -21.06 7.29 18.31
C ARG A 185 -20.59 7.00 16.89
N GLY A 186 -19.43 6.34 16.77
CA GLY A 186 -19.03 5.65 15.55
C GLY A 186 -19.30 4.16 15.71
N ALA A 187 -20.18 3.59 14.88
CA ALA A 187 -20.47 2.16 14.89
C ALA A 187 -19.17 1.36 14.68
N GLY A 188 -18.86 0.45 15.60
CA GLY A 188 -17.61 -0.33 15.59
C GLY A 188 -16.33 0.48 15.88
N ARG A 189 -16.43 1.80 16.09
CA ARG A 189 -15.35 2.66 16.58
C ARG A 189 -15.59 2.94 18.07
N THR A 190 -15.86 4.19 18.41
CA THR A 190 -15.95 4.71 19.78
C THR A 190 -17.35 5.20 20.11
N LEU A 191 -17.80 4.89 21.32
CA LEU A 191 -18.89 5.51 22.04
C LEU A 191 -18.31 6.61 22.94
N LEU A 192 -18.66 7.87 22.66
CA LEU A 192 -18.18 9.04 23.39
C LEU A 192 -19.34 9.72 24.12
N LEU A 193 -19.22 9.83 25.44
CA LEU A 193 -20.24 10.35 26.35
C LEU A 193 -19.61 11.33 27.34
N LEU A 194 -20.46 12.16 27.94
CA LEU A 194 -20.13 12.90 29.16
C LEU A 194 -21.09 12.48 30.28
N ALA A 195 -20.58 12.33 31.50
CA ALA A 195 -21.39 12.11 32.71
C ALA A 195 -21.47 13.39 33.55
N GLU A 196 -22.66 13.73 34.05
CA GLU A 196 -22.87 14.94 34.88
C GLU A 196 -22.04 14.93 36.17
N SER A 197 -21.90 13.75 36.78
CA SER A 197 -21.13 13.53 38.00
C SER A 197 -20.38 12.20 37.91
N MET A 198 -19.38 12.03 38.78
CA MET A 198 -18.77 10.74 39.08
C MET A 198 -18.68 10.57 40.60
N PRO A 199 -18.77 9.33 41.13
CA PRO A 199 -18.58 9.06 42.54
C PRO A 199 -17.23 9.56 43.07
N ALA A 200 -17.16 9.81 44.38
CA ALA A 200 -15.96 10.32 45.04
C ALA A 200 -14.78 9.35 44.88
N HIS A 201 -13.56 9.87 45.01
CA HIS A 201 -12.32 9.16 44.66
C HIS A 201 -12.20 7.80 45.38
N GLY A 202 -12.36 6.71 44.62
CA GLY A 202 -12.31 5.33 45.12
C GLY A 202 -13.64 4.57 45.06
N ALA A 203 -14.78 5.27 44.91
CA ALA A 203 -16.05 4.66 44.52
C ALA A 203 -16.12 4.46 43.00
N GLU A 204 -17.04 3.60 42.54
CA GLU A 204 -17.15 3.14 41.15
C GLU A 204 -18.52 3.50 40.57
N ALA A 205 -18.56 3.98 39.34
CA ALA A 205 -19.81 4.05 38.57
C ALA A 205 -19.87 2.88 37.58
N THR A 206 -21.05 2.29 37.37
CA THR A 206 -21.23 1.20 36.39
C THR A 206 -21.96 1.71 35.17
N LEU A 207 -21.30 1.73 34.02
CA LEU A 207 -21.94 2.00 32.73
C LEU A 207 -22.46 0.69 32.12
N TYR A 208 -23.70 0.69 31.68
CA TYR A 208 -24.36 -0.42 30.96
C TYR A 208 -24.71 0.03 29.53
N PHE A 209 -24.45 -0.81 28.52
CA PHE A 209 -24.59 -0.44 27.11
C PHE A 209 -24.71 -1.65 26.16
N GLY A 210 -24.97 -1.38 24.87
CA GLY A 210 -25.02 -2.38 23.79
C GLY A 210 -26.38 -3.07 23.65
N GLY A 211 -27.44 -2.47 24.20
CA GLY A 211 -28.79 -3.04 24.21
C GLY A 211 -29.66 -2.53 23.07
N ASN A 212 -30.80 -3.18 22.83
CA ASN A 212 -31.79 -2.70 21.85
C ASN A 212 -32.90 -1.84 22.49
N ALA A 213 -33.08 -1.93 23.81
CA ALA A 213 -34.13 -1.23 24.55
C ALA A 213 -33.90 0.28 24.56
N GLN A 214 -34.92 1.04 24.13
CA GLN A 214 -34.91 2.48 24.22
C GLN A 214 -35.25 2.93 25.65
N ARG A 215 -34.40 3.74 26.26
CA ARG A 215 -34.60 4.32 27.59
C ARG A 215 -34.82 5.83 27.50
N ARG A 216 -35.54 6.36 28.50
CA ARG A 216 -35.67 7.80 28.71
C ARG A 216 -34.54 8.25 29.63
N GLN A 217 -33.43 8.68 29.05
CA GLN A 217 -32.33 9.31 29.79
C GLN A 217 -32.81 10.61 30.45
N ARG A 218 -32.31 10.89 31.66
CA ARG A 218 -32.42 12.23 32.27
C ARG A 218 -31.77 13.27 31.36
N SER A 219 -32.46 14.40 31.14
CA SER A 219 -31.97 15.47 30.26
C SER A 219 -30.92 16.33 30.97
N TRP A 220 -29.66 16.11 30.63
CA TRP A 220 -28.53 16.99 30.94
C TRP A 220 -27.79 17.31 29.64
N ALA A 221 -27.20 18.51 29.56
CA ALA A 221 -26.47 18.96 28.39
C ALA A 221 -25.16 19.60 28.87
N ALA A 222 -24.04 18.98 28.54
CA ALA A 222 -22.76 19.36 29.10
C ALA A 222 -22.24 20.69 28.53
N GLN A 223 -21.43 21.39 29.35
CA GLN A 223 -20.52 22.42 28.88
C GLN A 223 -19.34 21.77 28.17
N ARG A 224 -19.57 21.39 26.90
CA ARG A 224 -18.63 20.59 26.09
C ARG A 224 -17.29 21.31 25.88
N SER A 225 -16.21 20.54 26.03
CA SER A 225 -14.88 20.89 25.56
C SER A 225 -14.82 20.95 24.03
N LEU A 226 -13.64 21.27 23.50
CA LEU A 226 -13.35 21.35 22.07
C LEU A 226 -13.49 19.97 21.40
N LEU A 227 -14.70 19.64 20.99
CA LEU A 227 -15.03 18.47 20.19
C LEU A 227 -14.70 18.77 18.72
N LEU A 228 -13.89 17.92 18.10
CA LEU A 228 -13.75 17.84 16.63
C LEU A 228 -14.61 16.69 16.12
N GLU A 229 -15.42 16.94 15.09
CA GLU A 229 -16.04 15.93 14.24
C GLU A 229 -15.60 16.15 12.79
N THR A 230 -15.25 15.08 12.06
CA THR A 230 -14.92 15.13 10.63
C THR A 230 -15.81 14.19 9.80
N ARG A 231 -16.08 14.61 8.55
CA ARG A 231 -16.95 13.92 7.60
C ARG A 231 -16.44 14.06 6.18
N ARG A 232 -16.79 13.15 5.28
CA ARG A 232 -16.50 13.30 3.85
C ARG A 232 -17.24 14.49 3.24
N LEU A 233 -16.57 15.27 2.40
CA LEU A 233 -17.19 16.31 1.60
C LEU A 233 -18.04 15.63 0.52
N PRO A 234 -19.31 16.01 0.28
CA PRO A 234 -20.07 15.45 -0.83
C PRO A 234 -19.60 16.01 -2.18
N ASP A 235 -19.53 15.16 -3.22
CA ASP A 235 -19.17 15.57 -4.58
C ASP A 235 -19.97 16.79 -5.06
N GLY A 236 -19.26 17.76 -5.65
CA GLY A 236 -19.86 18.99 -6.19
C GLY A 236 -20.42 19.95 -5.13
N ALA A 237 -20.17 19.74 -3.83
CA ALA A 237 -20.60 20.65 -2.79
C ALA A 237 -19.89 22.02 -2.88
N ASN A 238 -20.67 23.10 -2.96
CA ASN A 238 -20.14 24.46 -2.90
C ASN A 238 -19.95 24.90 -1.45
N VAL A 239 -18.70 24.89 -0.97
CA VAL A 239 -18.31 25.30 0.39
C VAL A 239 -17.79 26.75 0.50
N ALA A 240 -17.87 27.55 -0.58
CA ALA A 240 -17.38 28.93 -0.62
C ALA A 240 -18.23 29.95 0.18
N SER A 241 -19.34 29.50 0.77
CA SER A 241 -20.12 30.24 1.77
C SER A 241 -20.48 29.35 2.95
N TYR A 242 -20.72 29.94 4.12
CA TYR A 242 -21.10 29.19 5.32
C TYR A 242 -22.39 28.39 5.12
N GLY A 243 -23.41 28.97 4.48
CA GLY A 243 -24.64 28.24 4.14
C GLY A 243 -24.40 27.07 3.17
N GLY A 244 -23.44 27.21 2.26
CA GLY A 244 -22.97 26.12 1.40
C GLY A 244 -22.27 25.01 2.18
N TRP A 245 -21.38 25.38 3.12
CA TRP A 245 -20.75 24.45 4.06
C TRP A 245 -21.78 23.71 4.92
N GLN A 246 -22.79 24.40 5.48
CA GLN A 246 -23.86 23.78 6.26
C GLN A 246 -24.69 22.81 5.41
N ALA A 247 -24.98 23.17 4.16
CA ALA A 247 -25.67 22.28 3.23
C ALA A 247 -24.84 21.04 2.87
N ALA A 248 -23.51 21.16 2.78
CA ALA A 248 -22.60 20.04 2.59
C ALA A 248 -22.57 19.13 3.83
N TRP A 249 -22.42 19.71 5.03
CA TRP A 249 -22.41 18.99 6.31
C TRP A 249 -23.70 18.18 6.54
N ASN A 250 -24.86 18.79 6.29
CA ASN A 250 -26.16 18.14 6.46
C ASN A 250 -26.45 17.07 5.40
N LYS A 251 -25.79 17.13 4.24
CA LYS A 251 -25.86 16.09 3.20
C LYS A 251 -24.86 14.96 3.43
N SER A 252 -23.74 15.24 4.11
CA SER A 252 -22.69 14.26 4.36
C SER A 252 -23.17 13.18 5.34
N ARG A 253 -23.13 11.93 4.87
CA ARG A 253 -23.53 10.72 5.60
C ARG A 253 -22.33 9.92 6.12
N GLU A 254 -21.15 10.15 5.55
CA GLU A 254 -19.93 9.42 5.85
C GLU A 254 -19.14 10.19 6.90
N VAL A 255 -19.15 9.68 8.13
CA VAL A 255 -18.47 10.28 9.28
C VAL A 255 -17.13 9.59 9.47
N ASP A 256 -16.06 10.36 9.44
CA ASP A 256 -14.69 9.86 9.63
C ASP A 256 -14.44 9.61 11.12
N GLY A 257 -14.80 10.57 11.99
CA GLY A 257 -14.75 10.37 13.44
C GLY A 257 -15.09 11.61 14.25
N ALA A 258 -15.11 11.45 15.58
CA ALA A 258 -15.08 12.58 16.51
C ALA A 258 -14.33 12.25 17.80
N ALA A 259 -13.65 13.25 18.37
CA ALA A 259 -13.07 13.19 19.72
C ALA A 259 -12.87 14.60 20.28
N PHE A 260 -12.66 14.71 21.60
CA PHE A 260 -12.15 15.94 22.20
C PHE A 260 -10.68 16.13 21.82
N VAL A 261 -10.34 17.33 21.34
CA VAL A 261 -8.99 17.68 20.89
C VAL A 261 -8.48 18.88 21.71
N PRO A 262 -7.17 18.94 22.03
CA PRO A 262 -6.64 19.97 22.93
C PRO A 262 -6.54 21.35 22.26
N ARG A 263 -6.67 21.47 20.94
CA ARG A 263 -6.51 22.73 20.18
C ARG A 263 -7.07 22.60 18.76
N ILE A 264 -7.40 23.73 18.14
CA ILE A 264 -7.61 23.80 16.69
C ILE A 264 -6.25 24.10 16.03
N PHE A 265 -5.44 23.06 15.86
CA PHE A 265 -4.15 23.12 15.15
C PHE A 265 -3.85 21.74 14.56
N HIS A 266 -4.35 21.49 13.34
CA HIS A 266 -4.22 20.22 12.64
C HIS A 266 -3.76 20.44 11.20
N GLY A 267 -2.83 19.60 10.71
CA GLY A 267 -2.40 19.55 9.30
C GLY A 267 -3.00 18.38 8.51
N GLU A 268 -3.87 17.60 9.13
CA GLU A 268 -4.48 16.39 8.54
C GLU A 268 -5.82 16.06 9.21
N ASN A 269 -6.59 15.17 8.59
CA ASN A 269 -7.81 14.60 9.18
C ASN A 269 -7.40 13.49 10.18
N PRO A 270 -7.60 13.65 11.50
CA PRO A 270 -7.15 12.65 12.47
C PRO A 270 -7.98 11.36 12.47
N PHE A 271 -9.07 11.31 11.69
CA PHE A 271 -10.02 10.19 11.68
C PHE A 271 -10.25 9.57 10.29
N GLY A 272 -9.59 10.05 9.24
CA GLY A 272 -9.87 9.65 7.85
C GLY A 272 -8.90 10.27 6.86
N GLU A 273 -9.30 10.42 5.59
CA GLU A 273 -8.43 11.04 4.59
C GLU A 273 -8.32 12.57 4.76
N SER A 274 -7.11 13.10 4.58
CA SER A 274 -6.82 14.55 4.59
C SER A 274 -7.17 15.29 3.29
N GLN A 275 -8.03 14.71 2.46
CA GLN A 275 -8.56 15.27 1.21
C GLN A 275 -10.07 15.13 1.21
N HIS A 276 -10.77 15.99 0.47
CA HIS A 276 -12.22 15.94 0.26
C HIS A 276 -13.02 15.71 1.56
N PHE A 277 -12.78 16.53 2.59
CA PHE A 277 -13.43 16.39 3.91
C PHE A 277 -13.88 17.73 4.52
N LEU A 278 -14.78 17.60 5.48
CA LEU A 278 -15.34 18.66 6.31
C LEU A 278 -14.87 18.46 7.75
N SER A 279 -14.51 19.54 8.43
CA SER A 279 -14.25 19.56 9.88
C SER A 279 -15.22 20.50 10.58
N ARG A 280 -15.75 20.07 11.73
CA ARG A 280 -16.45 20.93 12.67
C ARG A 280 -15.80 20.81 14.04
N TYR A 281 -15.34 21.93 14.57
CA TYR A 281 -14.99 22.07 15.97
C TYR A 281 -16.12 22.80 16.71
N THR A 282 -16.39 22.41 17.94
CA THR A 282 -17.34 23.11 18.83
C THR A 282 -16.82 22.95 20.26
N GLY A 283 -16.65 24.05 20.99
CA GLY A 283 -16.21 24.02 22.38
C GLY A 283 -16.44 25.35 23.10
N LEU A 284 -16.26 25.34 24.42
CA LEU A 284 -16.30 26.54 25.25
C LEU A 284 -14.87 27.01 25.57
N LEU A 285 -14.61 28.28 25.27
CA LEU A 285 -13.38 28.98 25.56
C LEU A 285 -13.53 29.73 26.89
N GLN A 286 -12.60 29.55 27.81
CA GLN A 286 -12.49 30.32 29.05
C GLN A 286 -12.01 31.73 28.72
N THR A 287 -12.83 32.74 29.01
CA THR A 287 -12.54 34.16 28.76
C THR A 287 -12.13 34.92 30.01
N GLY A 288 -12.48 34.39 31.20
CA GLY A 288 -12.24 35.08 32.47
C GLY A 288 -12.94 36.44 32.49
N ASP A 289 -12.21 37.49 32.89
CA ASP A 289 -12.73 38.87 32.89
C ASP A 289 -12.52 39.60 31.55
N ALA A 290 -12.00 38.93 30.52
CA ALA A 290 -11.80 39.54 29.21
C ALA A 290 -13.15 39.86 28.55
N THR A 291 -13.31 41.10 28.10
CA THR A 291 -14.50 41.57 27.37
C THR A 291 -14.28 41.65 25.86
N GLU A 292 -13.02 41.70 25.41
CA GLU A 292 -12.61 41.70 24.02
C GLU A 292 -11.38 40.79 23.83
N LEU A 293 -11.42 39.93 22.81
CA LEU A 293 -10.34 39.03 22.42
C LEU A 293 -10.09 39.14 20.92
N LYS A 294 -8.82 39.13 20.51
CA LYS A 294 -8.43 39.21 19.10
C LYS A 294 -8.08 37.83 18.58
N PHE A 295 -8.91 37.29 17.70
CA PHE A 295 -8.74 35.97 17.08
C PHE A 295 -8.12 36.07 15.69
N TYR A 296 -7.49 34.99 15.23
CA TYR A 296 -7.06 34.80 13.85
C TYR A 296 -7.28 33.36 13.40
N THR A 297 -7.38 33.14 12.09
CA THR A 297 -7.48 31.80 11.48
C THR A 297 -6.47 31.64 10.36
N LEU A 298 -5.94 30.42 10.22
CA LEU A 298 -5.21 29.96 9.04
C LEU A 298 -5.83 28.63 8.62
N SER A 299 -6.09 28.45 7.33
CA SER A 299 -6.56 27.17 6.81
C SER A 299 -6.18 26.98 5.35
N HIS A 300 -6.17 25.72 4.90
CA HIS A 300 -6.25 25.43 3.48
C HIS A 300 -7.71 25.46 3.02
N ASP A 301 -7.96 25.89 1.78
CA ASP A 301 -9.27 26.16 1.19
C ASP A 301 -10.16 27.15 1.96
N VAL A 302 -11.09 26.69 2.80
CA VAL A 302 -12.11 27.55 3.42
C VAL A 302 -12.33 27.22 4.89
N SER A 303 -12.41 28.27 5.71
CA SER A 303 -12.83 28.15 7.11
C SER A 303 -13.74 29.30 7.54
N TYR A 304 -14.57 29.02 8.54
CA TYR A 304 -15.52 29.94 9.14
C TYR A 304 -15.41 29.82 10.65
N VAL A 305 -15.29 30.95 11.35
CA VAL A 305 -15.23 30.98 12.82
C VAL A 305 -16.43 31.76 13.35
N MET A 306 -17.14 31.15 14.29
CA MET A 306 -18.20 31.80 15.05
C MET A 306 -17.83 31.86 16.53
N ILE A 307 -18.11 33.02 17.13
CA ILE A 307 -17.95 33.28 18.57
C ILE A 307 -19.32 33.72 19.09
N ASP A 308 -19.88 32.96 20.03
CA ASP A 308 -21.23 33.12 20.58
C ASP A 308 -22.33 33.31 19.51
N GLY A 309 -22.28 32.47 18.48
CA GLY A 309 -23.23 32.47 17.36
C GLY A 309 -23.07 33.64 16.38
N ARG A 310 -22.08 34.52 16.58
CA ARG A 310 -21.75 35.62 15.67
C ARG A 310 -20.60 35.22 14.75
N ALA A 311 -20.73 35.48 13.46
CA ALA A 311 -19.62 35.30 12.51
C ALA A 311 -18.47 36.25 12.88
N ALA A 312 -17.28 35.68 13.11
CA ALA A 312 -16.08 36.41 13.51
C ALA A 312 -15.07 36.48 12.37
N LEU A 313 -14.65 35.31 11.86
CA LEU A 313 -13.62 35.19 10.82
C LEU A 313 -14.10 34.33 9.66
N GLN A 314 -13.55 34.59 8.48
CA GLN A 314 -13.64 33.69 7.35
C GLN A 314 -12.30 33.65 6.62
N TRP A 315 -11.85 32.44 6.28
CA TRP A 315 -10.84 32.19 5.27
C TRP A 315 -11.51 31.79 3.96
N LYS A 316 -11.14 32.44 2.85
CA LYS A 316 -11.70 32.23 1.50
C LYS A 316 -10.66 31.85 0.45
N SER A 317 -9.39 31.71 0.83
CA SER A 317 -8.31 31.64 -0.14
C SER A 317 -7.78 30.23 -0.33
N ASN A 318 -7.85 29.75 -1.57
CA ASN A 318 -7.11 28.61 -2.07
C ASN A 318 -5.59 28.90 -2.13
N THR A 319 -5.14 30.14 -1.90
CA THR A 319 -3.71 30.45 -1.77
C THR A 319 -3.17 29.98 -0.42
N PRO A 320 -1.89 29.55 -0.34
CA PRO A 320 -1.22 29.32 0.94
C PRO A 320 -1.34 30.53 1.89
N PRO A 321 -1.29 30.30 3.21
CA PRO A 321 -1.34 31.41 4.17
C PRO A 321 -0.14 32.34 4.03
N PRO A 322 -0.29 33.65 4.27
CA PRO A 322 0.81 34.59 4.10
C PRO A 322 1.87 34.37 5.17
N LEU A 323 3.14 34.41 4.76
CA LEU A 323 4.31 34.26 5.65
C LEU A 323 4.39 35.34 6.73
N ALA A 324 3.80 36.51 6.46
CA ALA A 324 3.88 37.69 7.31
C ALA A 324 2.68 37.75 8.27
N PRO A 325 2.89 37.71 9.61
CA PRO A 325 1.81 37.63 10.60
C PRO A 325 0.79 38.77 10.50
N GLU A 326 1.20 39.97 10.09
CA GLU A 326 0.35 41.14 9.91
C GLU A 326 -0.60 41.04 8.71
N LYS A 327 -0.40 40.07 7.81
CA LYS A 327 -1.30 39.77 6.69
C LYS A 327 -2.31 38.67 7.01
N VAL A 328 -2.22 38.05 8.19
CA VAL A 328 -3.16 37.01 8.62
C VAL A 328 -4.51 37.66 8.97
N PRO A 329 -5.65 37.15 8.47
CA PRO A 329 -6.96 37.65 8.84
C PRO A 329 -7.20 37.50 10.35
N ALA A 330 -7.26 38.64 11.04
CA ALA A 330 -7.49 38.74 12.46
C ALA A 330 -8.61 39.75 12.76
N VAL A 331 -9.35 39.52 13.85
CA VAL A 331 -10.49 40.35 14.26
C VAL A 331 -10.57 40.42 15.78
N THR A 332 -10.87 41.59 16.32
CA THR A 332 -11.22 41.75 17.74
C THR A 332 -12.72 41.54 17.91
N VAL A 333 -13.10 40.59 18.76
CA VAL A 333 -14.49 40.22 19.05
C VAL A 333 -14.79 40.49 20.52
N ARG A 334 -15.96 41.07 20.78
CA ARG A 334 -16.52 41.15 22.13
C ARG A 334 -17.01 39.78 22.59
N VAL A 335 -16.45 39.33 23.70
CA VAL A 335 -16.78 38.06 24.33
C VAL A 335 -17.49 38.29 25.67
N PRO A 336 -18.40 37.40 26.08
CA PRO A 336 -18.95 37.41 27.43
C PRO A 336 -17.84 37.07 28.46
N PRO A 337 -17.95 37.58 29.70
CA PRO A 337 -17.10 37.13 30.80
C PRO A 337 -17.40 35.67 31.17
N GLY A 338 -16.42 34.99 31.73
CA GLY A 338 -16.47 33.56 32.07
C GLY A 338 -16.14 32.65 30.89
N THR A 339 -17.10 32.43 29.98
CA THR A 339 -16.94 31.50 28.84
C THR A 339 -17.64 31.97 27.57
N ALA A 340 -16.96 31.84 26.43
CA ALA A 340 -17.50 32.07 25.09
C ALA A 340 -17.62 30.77 24.29
N LYS A 341 -18.72 30.56 23.55
CA LYS A 341 -18.86 29.43 22.63
C LYS A 341 -18.10 29.69 21.34
N VAL A 342 -17.21 28.76 20.97
CA VAL A 342 -16.50 28.78 19.68
C VAL A 342 -17.00 27.66 18.79
N GLU A 343 -17.31 27.98 17.54
CA GLU A 343 -17.51 26.99 16.47
C GLU A 343 -16.58 27.31 15.31
N TYR A 344 -15.82 26.31 14.84
CA TYR A 344 -14.92 26.42 13.70
C TYR A 344 -15.34 25.41 12.66
N PHE A 345 -15.61 25.87 11.45
CA PHE A 345 -16.07 25.06 10.33
C PHE A 345 -15.02 25.14 9.25
N HIS A 346 -14.60 24.00 8.70
CA HIS A 346 -13.60 23.93 7.65
C HIS A 346 -14.00 22.91 6.60
N ALA A 347 -13.60 23.16 5.36
CA ALA A 347 -13.70 22.21 4.27
C ALA A 347 -12.44 22.29 3.42
N VAL A 348 -11.98 21.14 2.95
CA VAL A 348 -10.88 21.02 2.00
C VAL A 348 -11.26 20.06 0.89
N ALA A 349 -11.06 20.49 -0.35
CA ALA A 349 -11.27 19.67 -1.54
C ALA A 349 -10.01 18.84 -1.84
N GLU A 350 -8.84 19.48 -1.83
CA GLU A 350 -7.54 18.90 -2.22
C GLU A 350 -6.49 19.11 -1.12
N PRO A 351 -5.55 18.17 -0.90
CA PRO A 351 -4.51 18.33 0.12
C PRO A 351 -3.48 19.42 -0.26
N PRO A 352 -2.77 20.02 0.72
CA PRO A 352 -2.70 19.67 2.14
C PRO A 352 -3.89 20.20 2.96
N ALA A 353 -4.21 19.54 4.07
CA ALA A 353 -5.14 20.12 5.04
C ALA A 353 -4.43 21.09 5.99
N ALA A 354 -5.12 22.13 6.43
CA ALA A 354 -4.68 22.95 7.56
C ALA A 354 -5.90 23.56 8.25
N MET A 355 -5.96 23.44 9.58
CA MET A 355 -7.03 23.98 10.42
C MET A 355 -6.41 24.60 11.67
N VAL A 356 -6.35 25.93 11.69
CA VAL A 356 -5.77 26.71 12.80
C VAL A 356 -6.73 27.78 13.30
N LEU A 357 -7.00 27.78 14.61
CA LEU A 357 -7.52 28.94 15.33
C LEU A 357 -6.48 29.41 16.34
N GLY A 358 -6.22 30.71 16.36
CA GLY A 358 -5.38 31.34 17.36
C GLY A 358 -5.94 32.66 17.85
N TRP A 359 -5.25 33.24 18.82
CA TRP A 359 -5.57 34.54 19.40
C TRP A 359 -4.32 35.37 19.67
N GLU A 360 -4.49 36.65 19.98
CA GLU A 360 -3.43 37.49 20.50
C GLU A 360 -3.36 37.38 22.03
N GLN A 361 -2.22 36.91 22.54
CA GLN A 361 -1.92 36.82 23.96
C GLN A 361 -0.64 37.61 24.25
N ALA A 362 -0.70 38.56 25.19
CA ALA A 362 0.41 39.46 25.53
C ALA A 362 1.08 40.13 24.30
N GLY A 363 0.28 40.59 23.32
CA GLY A 363 0.76 41.25 22.12
C GLY A 363 1.34 40.33 21.03
N LYS A 364 1.20 39.01 21.16
CA LYS A 364 1.69 38.02 20.19
C LYS A 364 0.57 37.11 19.71
N LEU A 365 0.52 36.86 18.40
CA LEU A 365 -0.37 35.84 17.83
C LEU A 365 0.18 34.45 18.16
N GLY A 366 -0.69 33.57 18.68
CA GLY A 366 -0.40 32.15 18.91
C GLY A 366 -1.67 31.30 18.86
N THR A 367 -1.52 29.98 18.69
CA THR A 367 -2.65 29.04 18.78
C THR A 367 -3.35 29.18 20.12
N VAL A 368 -4.68 29.07 20.15
CA VAL A 368 -5.42 29.02 21.42
C VAL A 368 -4.89 27.83 22.24
N PRO A 369 -4.33 28.05 23.43
CA PRO A 369 -3.66 27.00 24.18
C PRO A 369 -4.67 26.03 24.81
N PRO A 370 -4.28 24.78 25.13
CA PRO A 370 -5.21 23.78 25.65
C PRO A 370 -5.97 24.25 26.90
N GLU A 371 -5.28 24.86 27.86
CA GLU A 371 -5.83 25.38 29.12
C GLU A 371 -6.84 26.53 28.96
N ALA A 372 -6.96 27.13 27.77
CA ALA A 372 -8.00 28.12 27.49
C ALA A 372 -9.34 27.48 27.10
N TRP A 373 -9.38 26.18 26.83
CA TRP A 373 -10.64 25.45 26.61
C TRP A 373 -11.16 24.88 27.93
N VAL A 374 -12.47 24.82 28.09
CA VAL A 374 -13.10 24.04 29.17
C VAL A 374 -12.85 22.55 28.90
N HIS A 375 -12.34 21.79 29.86
CA HIS A 375 -12.16 20.33 29.74
C HIS A 375 -13.06 19.54 30.70
N PRO A 376 -13.61 18.39 30.25
CA PRO A 376 -14.23 17.44 31.15
C PRO A 376 -13.16 16.74 32.01
N GLY A 377 -13.61 16.23 33.15
CA GLY A 377 -12.83 15.29 33.94
C GLY A 377 -12.56 14.01 33.15
N LYS A 378 -11.56 13.25 33.58
CA LYS A 378 -11.20 11.98 32.93
C LYS A 378 -11.68 10.81 33.78
N VAL A 379 -12.04 9.72 33.12
CA VAL A 379 -12.29 8.43 33.76
C VAL A 379 -11.25 7.41 33.31
N SER A 380 -10.97 6.42 34.16
CA SER A 380 -10.46 5.12 33.71
C SER A 380 -11.62 4.13 33.62
N ALA A 381 -11.55 3.23 32.64
CA ALA A 381 -12.46 2.11 32.48
C ALA A 381 -11.76 0.81 32.92
N ALA A 382 -12.47 -0.02 33.67
CA ALA A 382 -12.08 -1.39 33.95
C ALA A 382 -12.30 -2.30 32.71
N ALA A 383 -12.15 -3.61 32.90
CA ALA A 383 -12.54 -4.57 31.87
C ALA A 383 -14.05 -4.46 31.57
N ILE A 384 -14.42 -4.63 30.30
CA ILE A 384 -15.82 -4.73 29.87
C ILE A 384 -16.28 -6.15 30.17
N GLU A 385 -17.44 -6.28 30.80
CA GLU A 385 -18.04 -7.56 31.20
C GLU A 385 -19.34 -7.81 30.42
N ALA A 386 -19.66 -9.07 30.13
CA ALA A 386 -20.93 -9.46 29.54
C ALA A 386 -21.90 -10.03 30.60
N ARG A 387 -23.21 -9.82 30.41
CA ARG A 387 -24.29 -10.15 31.37
C ARG A 387 -24.25 -11.58 31.89
N ASP A 388 -23.89 -12.52 31.05
CA ASP A 388 -23.84 -13.96 31.34
C ASP A 388 -22.42 -14.52 31.37
N ALA A 389 -21.43 -13.66 31.66
CA ALA A 389 -20.01 -13.96 31.70
C ALA A 389 -19.43 -14.54 30.40
N ALA A 390 -20.11 -14.33 29.27
CA ALA A 390 -19.58 -14.66 27.96
C ALA A 390 -18.45 -13.71 27.53
N PRO A 391 -17.63 -14.10 26.54
CA PRO A 391 -16.58 -13.25 26.00
C PRO A 391 -17.14 -11.99 25.35
N VAL A 392 -16.49 -10.85 25.61
CA VAL A 392 -16.77 -9.59 24.90
C VAL A 392 -15.98 -9.59 23.58
N PRO A 393 -16.57 -9.19 22.44
CA PRO A 393 -15.88 -9.10 21.16
C PRO A 393 -14.95 -7.86 21.08
N LEU A 394 -14.05 -7.73 22.07
CA LEU A 394 -13.09 -6.65 22.20
C LEU A 394 -11.81 -6.96 21.43
N ALA A 395 -11.87 -6.83 20.10
CA ALA A 395 -10.71 -6.87 19.23
C ALA A 395 -9.90 -5.55 19.25
N THR A 396 -8.58 -5.68 19.09
CA THR A 396 -7.65 -4.64 18.66
C THR A 396 -7.33 -4.88 17.17
N LEU A 397 -7.34 -3.82 16.37
CA LEU A 397 -6.84 -3.83 14.99
C LEU A 397 -5.67 -2.86 14.88
N SER A 398 -4.65 -3.23 14.11
CA SER A 398 -3.52 -2.36 13.79
C SER A 398 -3.00 -2.63 12.38
N ALA A 399 -2.75 -1.58 11.60
CA ALA A 399 -1.91 -1.70 10.42
C ALA A 399 -0.44 -1.78 10.86
N GLU A 400 0.30 -2.76 10.35
CA GLU A 400 1.72 -2.96 10.69
C GLU A 400 2.64 -2.19 9.73
N ARG A 401 2.42 -2.36 8.41
CA ARG A 401 3.22 -1.79 7.31
C ARG A 401 2.39 -1.68 6.03
N TYR A 402 2.79 -0.82 5.09
CA TYR A 402 2.23 -0.79 3.73
C TYR A 402 3.29 -1.00 2.64
N LEU A 403 2.86 -1.42 1.47
CA LEU A 403 3.62 -1.50 0.23
C LEU A 403 2.82 -0.80 -0.87
N GLY A 404 3.46 0.04 -1.68
CA GLY A 404 2.89 0.59 -2.90
C GLY A 404 3.49 -0.10 -4.12
N TYR A 405 2.66 -0.68 -5.00
CA TYR A 405 3.15 -1.31 -6.24
C TYR A 405 2.07 -1.35 -7.33
N GLY A 406 2.44 -1.07 -8.58
CA GLY A 406 1.53 -1.13 -9.73
C GLY A 406 0.41 -0.08 -9.73
N GLY A 407 0.52 0.97 -8.89
CA GLY A 407 -0.57 1.93 -8.64
C GLY A 407 -1.59 1.47 -7.59
N GLU A 408 -1.36 0.31 -6.97
CA GLU A 408 -2.20 -0.27 -5.93
C GLU A 408 -1.49 -0.24 -4.56
N TRP A 409 -2.27 -0.37 -3.48
CA TRP A 409 -1.79 -0.35 -2.10
C TRP A 409 -2.05 -1.68 -1.41
N TYR A 410 -1.07 -2.15 -0.65
CA TYR A 410 -1.15 -3.38 0.14
C TYR A 410 -0.77 -3.03 1.57
N VAL A 411 -1.57 -3.45 2.54
CA VAL A 411 -1.38 -3.14 3.96
C VAL A 411 -1.47 -4.43 4.75
N ILE A 412 -0.42 -4.73 5.53
CA ILE A 412 -0.49 -5.84 6.48
C ILE A 412 -1.27 -5.34 7.69
N VAL A 413 -2.43 -5.93 7.93
CA VAL A 413 -3.29 -5.63 9.08
C VAL A 413 -3.24 -6.80 10.04
N ARG A 414 -3.03 -6.51 11.32
CA ARG A 414 -3.09 -7.48 12.39
C ARG A 414 -4.35 -7.28 13.23
N GLY A 415 -5.09 -8.35 13.42
CA GLY A 415 -6.23 -8.42 14.34
C GLY A 415 -5.88 -9.28 15.54
N THR A 416 -6.08 -8.78 16.75
CA THR A 416 -5.90 -9.55 18.00
C THR A 416 -7.10 -9.44 18.91
N VAL A 417 -7.43 -10.54 19.60
CA VAL A 417 -8.45 -10.59 20.65
C VAL A 417 -7.93 -11.44 21.81
N ALA A 418 -8.31 -11.08 23.04
CA ALA A 418 -8.03 -11.93 24.19
C ALA A 418 -8.70 -13.31 24.04
N MET A 419 -8.01 -14.38 24.42
CA MET A 419 -8.54 -15.74 24.28
C MET A 419 -9.89 -15.89 25.00
N PRO A 420 -10.99 -16.22 24.29
CA PRO A 420 -12.34 -16.25 24.86
C PRO A 420 -12.62 -17.42 25.84
N GLY A 421 -11.61 -18.20 26.20
CA GLY A 421 -11.74 -19.38 27.05
C GLY A 421 -12.08 -20.66 26.27
N ALA A 422 -12.19 -21.78 26.98
CA ALA A 422 -12.41 -23.09 26.36
C ALA A 422 -13.80 -23.20 25.69
N GLY A 423 -13.84 -23.86 24.53
CA GLY A 423 -15.08 -24.06 23.76
C GLY A 423 -15.50 -22.88 22.89
N TRP A 424 -14.75 -21.78 22.90
CA TRP A 424 -14.99 -20.63 22.03
C TRP A 424 -14.04 -20.60 20.83
N GLU A 425 -14.59 -20.52 19.63
CA GLU A 425 -13.88 -20.27 18.37
C GLU A 425 -13.89 -18.77 18.04
N VAL A 426 -12.81 -18.31 17.40
CA VAL A 426 -12.66 -16.93 16.93
C VAL A 426 -12.62 -16.94 15.40
N GLU A 427 -13.52 -16.19 14.76
CA GLU A 427 -13.59 -15.96 13.31
C GLU A 427 -13.51 -14.45 13.02
N TRP A 428 -12.62 -14.05 12.12
CA TRP A 428 -12.49 -12.67 11.63
C TRP A 428 -13.08 -12.56 10.23
N GLN A 429 -14.07 -11.69 10.05
CA GLN A 429 -14.71 -11.45 8.77
C GLN A 429 -14.27 -10.10 8.19
N TRP A 430 -13.56 -10.18 7.07
CA TRP A 430 -13.01 -9.05 6.34
C TRP A 430 -13.97 -8.59 5.23
N PRO A 431 -13.99 -7.29 4.86
CA PRO A 431 -14.93 -6.74 3.88
C PRO A 431 -14.48 -6.94 2.43
N ASP A 432 -13.30 -7.52 2.19
CA ASP A 432 -12.83 -7.99 0.88
C ASP A 432 -13.70 -9.12 0.29
N GLY A 433 -14.57 -9.73 1.10
CA GLY A 433 -15.45 -10.84 0.73
C GLY A 433 -14.98 -12.22 1.18
N LYS A 434 -13.85 -12.34 1.90
CA LYS A 434 -13.19 -13.59 2.28
C LYS A 434 -14.14 -14.57 2.99
N ARG A 435 -14.70 -15.51 2.21
CA ARG A 435 -15.72 -16.46 2.68
C ARG A 435 -15.17 -17.44 3.72
N GLY A 436 -15.81 -17.45 4.89
CA GLY A 436 -15.46 -18.30 6.04
C GLY A 436 -14.54 -17.63 7.06
N GLY A 437 -14.07 -16.41 6.79
CA GLY A 437 -13.19 -15.66 7.66
C GLY A 437 -11.80 -16.26 7.85
N GLU A 438 -11.03 -15.64 8.74
CA GLU A 438 -9.77 -16.19 9.28
C GLU A 438 -10.00 -16.65 10.72
N LEU A 439 -9.36 -17.76 11.12
CA LEU A 439 -9.60 -18.39 12.41
C LEU A 439 -8.44 -18.15 13.39
N GLY A 440 -8.78 -17.87 14.65
CA GLY A 440 -7.82 -17.77 15.75
C GLY A 440 -7.77 -16.38 16.43
N PRO A 441 -7.11 -16.27 17.60
CA PRO A 441 -7.10 -15.05 18.41
C PRO A 441 -6.15 -13.96 17.88
N ASP A 442 -5.24 -14.30 16.97
CA ASP A 442 -4.21 -13.43 16.42
C ASP A 442 -4.07 -13.79 14.93
N VAL A 443 -4.35 -12.83 14.05
CA VAL A 443 -4.40 -13.01 12.60
C VAL A 443 -3.66 -11.87 11.90
N ARG A 444 -2.93 -12.18 10.82
CA ARG A 444 -2.35 -11.20 9.89
C ARG A 444 -3.04 -11.36 8.54
N HIS A 445 -3.60 -10.27 8.05
CA HIS A 445 -4.39 -10.19 6.84
C HIS A 445 -3.79 -9.18 5.86
N LEU A 446 -3.84 -9.47 4.56
CA LEU A 446 -3.31 -8.60 3.50
C LEU A 446 -4.44 -7.76 2.90
N TRP A 447 -4.66 -6.56 3.46
CA TRP A 447 -5.66 -5.63 2.97
C TRP A 447 -5.15 -4.89 1.73
N MET A 448 -5.90 -4.92 0.62
CA MET A 448 -5.48 -4.37 -0.67
C MET A 448 -6.15 -3.02 -0.98
N SER A 449 -6.23 -2.14 0.02
CA SER A 449 -6.68 -0.75 -0.12
C SER A 449 -6.12 0.12 1.02
N LEU A 450 -6.28 1.44 0.90
CA LEU A 450 -6.14 2.40 2.01
C LEU A 450 -7.48 2.78 2.64
N ASP A 451 -8.60 2.31 2.09
CA ASP A 451 -9.95 2.56 2.63
C ASP A 451 -10.06 2.10 4.09
N PRO A 452 -10.90 2.78 4.91
CA PRO A 452 -11.24 2.30 6.24
C PRO A 452 -11.76 0.86 6.21
N LEU A 453 -11.23 0.03 7.11
CA LEU A 453 -11.40 -1.41 7.12
C LEU A 453 -12.40 -1.85 8.22
N PRO A 454 -13.70 -2.03 7.89
CA PRO A 454 -14.68 -2.61 8.80
C PRO A 454 -14.53 -4.14 8.88
N VAL A 455 -14.03 -4.62 10.01
CA VAL A 455 -13.87 -6.04 10.35
C VAL A 455 -14.97 -6.45 11.31
N THR A 456 -15.57 -7.63 11.11
CA THR A 456 -16.46 -8.23 12.11
C THR A 456 -15.74 -9.38 12.80
N LEU A 457 -15.51 -9.24 14.11
CA LEU A 457 -15.08 -10.32 14.99
C LEU A 457 -16.31 -11.14 15.37
N ARG A 458 -16.26 -12.45 15.13
CA ARG A 458 -17.29 -13.41 15.48
C ARG A 458 -16.75 -14.45 16.43
N LEU A 459 -17.39 -14.58 17.59
CA LEU A 459 -17.07 -15.57 18.61
C LEU A 459 -18.18 -16.64 18.62
N ARG A 460 -17.81 -17.92 18.50
CA ARG A 460 -18.78 -19.04 18.46
C ARG A 460 -18.54 -20.04 19.58
N ASN A 461 -19.62 -20.59 20.15
CA ASN A 461 -19.59 -21.73 21.05
C ASN A 461 -20.85 -22.59 20.83
N GLY A 462 -20.70 -23.67 20.07
CA GLY A 462 -21.84 -24.47 19.60
C GLY A 462 -22.82 -23.64 18.75
N GLN A 463 -24.09 -23.57 19.19
CA GLN A 463 -25.10 -22.72 18.53
C GLN A 463 -25.02 -21.24 18.91
N ARG A 464 -24.24 -20.88 19.94
CA ARG A 464 -24.11 -19.50 20.38
C ARG A 464 -23.14 -18.72 19.50
N VAL A 465 -23.54 -17.54 19.07
CA VAL A 465 -22.73 -16.60 18.29
C VAL A 465 -22.77 -15.22 18.95
N ILE A 466 -21.62 -14.57 19.06
CA ILE A 466 -21.47 -13.17 19.48
C ILE A 466 -20.66 -12.46 18.40
N ASP A 467 -21.24 -11.43 17.78
CA ASP A 467 -20.58 -10.61 16.79
C ASP A 467 -20.22 -9.24 17.38
N GLY A 468 -19.08 -8.69 16.98
CA GLY A 468 -18.69 -7.32 17.25
C GLY A 468 -17.92 -6.71 16.08
N GLN A 469 -18.16 -5.43 15.80
CA GLN A 469 -17.56 -4.71 14.68
C GLN A 469 -16.38 -3.85 15.12
N ARG A 470 -15.34 -3.78 14.29
CA ARG A 470 -14.21 -2.86 14.44
C ARG A 470 -13.95 -2.15 13.13
N VAL A 471 -13.70 -0.85 13.15
CA VAL A 471 -13.25 -0.11 11.96
C VAL A 471 -11.84 0.40 12.19
N LEU A 472 -10.87 -0.17 11.47
CA LEU A 472 -9.51 0.37 11.41
C LEU A 472 -9.45 1.47 10.35
N VAL A 473 -8.99 2.66 10.73
CA VAL A 473 -8.57 3.69 9.77
C VAL A 473 -7.09 3.48 9.52
N ILE A 474 -6.68 3.32 8.26
CA ILE A 474 -5.27 3.08 7.93
C ILE A 474 -4.46 4.36 8.21
N PRO A 475 -3.45 4.32 9.11
CA PRO A 475 -2.70 5.50 9.49
C PRO A 475 -1.71 5.93 8.38
N ARG A 476 -1.53 7.24 8.17
CA ARG A 476 -0.64 7.78 7.13
C ARG A 476 0.85 7.70 7.49
N ASN A 477 1.18 7.65 8.78
CA ASN A 477 2.56 7.54 9.29
C ASN A 477 3.04 6.08 9.45
N LEU A 478 2.43 5.16 8.69
CA LEU A 478 2.73 3.75 8.72
C LEU A 478 4.12 3.47 8.07
N PRO A 479 4.90 2.47 8.53
CA PRO A 479 6.19 2.17 7.91
C PRO A 479 6.02 1.60 6.49
N GLU A 480 6.52 2.33 5.50
CA GLU A 480 6.62 1.88 4.12
C GLU A 480 7.53 0.65 3.99
N ALA A 481 7.14 -0.29 3.14
CA ALA A 481 7.92 -1.42 2.66
C ALA A 481 8.36 -1.18 1.22
N SER A 482 9.55 -1.68 0.86
CA SER A 482 10.09 -1.55 -0.49
C SER A 482 10.14 -2.91 -1.19
N VAL A 483 9.68 -2.95 -2.45
CA VAL A 483 9.88 -4.11 -3.35
C VAL A 483 11.36 -4.43 -3.58
N ASN A 484 12.26 -3.44 -3.41
CA ASN A 484 13.70 -3.61 -3.53
C ASN A 484 14.36 -4.21 -2.26
N ASN A 485 13.57 -4.53 -1.23
CA ASN A 485 14.04 -5.18 -0.02
C ASN A 485 13.37 -6.56 0.12
N GLU A 486 14.07 -7.60 -0.33
CA GLU A 486 13.60 -8.99 -0.38
C GLU A 486 12.93 -9.44 0.92
N ARG A 487 13.52 -9.17 2.09
CA ARG A 487 12.95 -9.54 3.39
C ARG A 487 11.61 -8.85 3.66
N GLN A 488 11.46 -7.59 3.24
CA GLN A 488 10.22 -6.85 3.44
C GLN A 488 9.15 -7.29 2.45
N LEU A 489 9.52 -7.53 1.19
CA LEU A 489 8.64 -8.06 0.15
C LEU A 489 8.12 -9.46 0.50
N ALA A 490 8.98 -10.32 1.07
CA ALA A 490 8.65 -11.68 1.47
C ALA A 490 7.43 -11.75 2.42
N GLU A 491 7.26 -10.80 3.34
CA GLU A 491 6.09 -10.75 4.23
C GLU A 491 4.77 -10.53 3.45
N PHE A 492 4.81 -9.77 2.36
CA PHE A 492 3.64 -9.52 1.51
C PHE A 492 3.38 -10.71 0.57
N THR A 493 4.42 -11.29 -0.03
CA THR A 493 4.27 -12.42 -0.95
C THR A 493 3.88 -13.71 -0.24
N GLU A 494 4.33 -13.94 0.99
CA GLU A 494 3.89 -15.06 1.84
C GLU A 494 2.39 -14.97 2.14
N LEU A 495 1.88 -13.79 2.56
CA LEU A 495 0.46 -13.59 2.79
C LEU A 495 -0.35 -13.72 1.48
N LEU A 496 0.18 -13.23 0.36
CA LEU A 496 -0.48 -13.27 -0.95
C LEU A 496 -0.59 -14.69 -1.53
N ASP A 497 0.43 -15.55 -1.36
CA ASP A 497 0.39 -16.92 -1.89
C ASP A 497 -0.54 -17.83 -1.08
N ASN A 498 -0.62 -17.61 0.24
CA ASN A 498 -1.53 -18.32 1.14
C ASN A 498 -3.02 -17.97 0.96
N GLU A 499 -3.34 -16.92 0.20
CA GLU A 499 -4.70 -16.46 -0.01
C GLU A 499 -5.45 -17.23 -1.12
N ASP A 500 -6.77 -17.38 -0.97
CA ASP A 500 -7.62 -17.92 -2.04
C ASP A 500 -8.29 -16.76 -2.79
N PRO A 501 -7.77 -16.37 -3.98
CA PRO A 501 -8.28 -15.22 -4.70
C PRO A 501 -9.73 -15.40 -5.14
N ASN A 502 -10.28 -16.61 -5.17
CA ASN A 502 -11.68 -16.85 -5.53
C ASN A 502 -12.68 -16.38 -4.46
N LYS A 503 -12.19 -16.11 -3.24
CA LYS A 503 -13.00 -15.58 -2.13
C LYS A 503 -13.01 -14.05 -2.08
N LEU A 504 -12.13 -13.38 -2.80
CA LEU A 504 -11.95 -11.93 -2.76
C LEU A 504 -12.84 -11.18 -3.76
N SER A 505 -12.98 -9.87 -3.54
CA SER A 505 -13.64 -8.92 -4.44
C SER A 505 -12.87 -8.71 -5.75
N GLU A 506 -13.52 -8.17 -6.79
CA GLU A 506 -12.87 -7.90 -8.09
C GLU A 506 -11.67 -6.95 -7.95
N ALA A 507 -11.76 -5.93 -7.09
CA ALA A 507 -10.69 -4.98 -6.83
C ALA A 507 -9.48 -5.65 -6.16
N ALA A 508 -9.71 -6.44 -5.11
CA ALA A 508 -8.65 -7.19 -4.43
C ALA A 508 -8.01 -8.25 -5.34
N ARG A 509 -8.79 -8.92 -6.21
CA ARG A 509 -8.23 -9.82 -7.24
C ARG A 509 -7.31 -9.11 -8.22
N ARG A 510 -7.69 -7.90 -8.66
CA ARG A 510 -6.89 -7.08 -9.58
C ARG A 510 -5.56 -6.65 -8.93
N ALA A 511 -5.61 -6.14 -7.71
CA ALA A 511 -4.42 -5.73 -6.97
C ALA A 511 -3.52 -6.94 -6.66
N GLY A 512 -4.09 -8.01 -6.11
CA GLY A 512 -3.33 -9.23 -5.82
C GLY A 512 -2.71 -9.86 -7.07
N PHE A 513 -3.38 -9.82 -8.23
CA PHE A 513 -2.75 -10.21 -9.51
C PHE A 513 -1.57 -9.30 -9.87
N ALA A 514 -1.67 -7.98 -9.72
CA ALA A 514 -0.58 -7.06 -10.03
C ALA A 514 0.69 -7.37 -9.22
N LEU A 515 0.55 -7.64 -7.91
CA LEU A 515 1.68 -8.02 -7.05
C LEU A 515 2.17 -9.45 -7.33
N ALA A 516 1.25 -10.38 -7.57
CA ALA A 516 1.58 -11.78 -7.85
C ALA A 516 2.36 -11.94 -9.17
N ASN A 517 1.92 -11.25 -10.24
CA ASN A 517 2.56 -11.30 -11.56
C ASN A 517 4.02 -10.82 -11.53
N ALA A 518 4.36 -9.91 -10.61
CA ALA A 518 5.71 -9.37 -10.47
C ALA A 518 6.62 -10.19 -9.55
N PHE A 519 6.07 -10.82 -8.50
CA PHE A 519 6.89 -11.36 -7.39
C PHE A 519 6.55 -12.79 -6.94
N LEU A 520 5.49 -13.41 -7.43
CA LEU A 520 5.19 -14.83 -7.17
C LEU A 520 5.62 -15.73 -8.33
N PRO A 521 5.88 -17.03 -8.07
CA PRO A 521 6.11 -18.01 -9.13
C PRO A 521 4.95 -18.03 -10.14
N PRO A 522 5.19 -18.24 -11.46
CA PRO A 522 4.16 -18.07 -12.48
C PRO A 522 2.89 -18.91 -12.27
N ALA A 523 2.98 -20.10 -11.67
CA ALA A 523 1.82 -20.92 -11.33
C ALA A 523 0.93 -20.31 -10.23
N ALA A 524 1.53 -19.62 -9.25
CA ALA A 524 0.79 -18.87 -8.23
C ALA A 524 0.21 -17.58 -8.82
N ALA A 525 0.98 -16.85 -9.63
CA ALA A 525 0.49 -15.68 -10.36
C ALA A 525 -0.66 -16.03 -11.33
N ALA A 526 -0.63 -17.21 -11.95
CA ALA A 526 -1.70 -17.70 -12.81
C ALA A 526 -2.99 -17.98 -12.02
N ARG A 527 -2.94 -18.52 -10.78
CA ARG A 527 -4.12 -18.64 -9.90
C ARG A 527 -4.83 -17.29 -9.70
N TRP A 528 -4.05 -16.23 -9.49
CA TRP A 528 -4.55 -14.87 -9.37
C TRP A 528 -5.15 -14.33 -10.68
N ALA A 529 -4.43 -14.54 -11.79
CA ALA A 529 -4.92 -14.17 -13.12
C ALA A 529 -6.28 -14.82 -13.45
N GLU A 530 -6.40 -16.14 -13.28
CA GLU A 530 -7.65 -16.88 -13.51
C GLU A 530 -8.80 -16.33 -12.66
N SER A 531 -8.59 -16.20 -11.35
CA SER A 531 -9.61 -15.71 -10.43
C SER A 531 -10.10 -14.31 -10.81
N TRP A 532 -9.19 -13.42 -11.21
CA TRP A 532 -9.54 -12.06 -11.63
C TRP A 532 -10.30 -12.06 -12.98
N LEU A 533 -9.82 -12.82 -13.96
CA LEU A 533 -10.43 -12.94 -15.29
C LEU A 533 -11.89 -13.46 -15.26
N MET A 534 -12.29 -14.21 -14.23
CA MET A 534 -13.69 -14.64 -14.05
C MET A 534 -14.68 -13.47 -13.84
N LEU A 535 -14.21 -12.32 -13.34
CA LEU A 535 -15.04 -11.15 -13.06
C LEU A 535 -14.71 -9.96 -13.98
N ALA A 536 -13.43 -9.83 -14.36
CA ALA A 536 -12.92 -8.70 -15.11
C ALA A 536 -13.50 -8.62 -16.53
N LYS A 537 -13.95 -7.43 -16.91
CA LYS A 537 -14.32 -7.14 -18.31
C LYS A 537 -13.07 -7.08 -19.19
N PRO A 538 -13.10 -7.59 -20.43
CA PRO A 538 -11.98 -7.48 -21.36
C PRO A 538 -11.54 -6.04 -21.60
N GLY A 539 -10.24 -5.78 -21.45
CA GLY A 539 -9.64 -4.45 -21.54
C GLY A 539 -8.15 -4.49 -21.82
N ALA A 540 -7.54 -3.34 -22.06
CA ALA A 540 -6.10 -3.21 -22.28
C ALA A 540 -5.29 -3.26 -20.97
N GLY A 541 -3.96 -3.34 -21.08
CA GLY A 541 -3.04 -3.33 -19.93
C GLY A 541 -3.11 -4.62 -19.12
N ILE A 542 -3.25 -4.49 -17.80
CA ILE A 542 -3.19 -5.60 -16.83
C ILE A 542 -4.10 -6.79 -17.17
N TRP A 543 -5.26 -6.59 -17.83
CA TRP A 543 -6.13 -7.71 -18.26
C TRP A 543 -5.48 -8.58 -19.36
N VAL A 544 -4.75 -7.95 -20.28
CA VAL A 544 -3.98 -8.66 -21.32
C VAL A 544 -2.81 -9.42 -20.71
N GLU A 545 -2.17 -8.87 -19.68
CA GLU A 545 -1.10 -9.54 -18.92
C GLU A 545 -1.65 -10.80 -18.22
N ALA A 546 -2.77 -10.68 -17.51
CA ALA A 546 -3.45 -11.82 -16.87
C ALA A 546 -3.84 -12.91 -17.89
N MET A 547 -4.48 -12.55 -19.00
CA MET A 547 -4.87 -13.52 -20.03
C MET A 547 -3.64 -14.19 -20.68
N THR A 548 -2.58 -13.42 -20.93
CA THR A 548 -1.32 -13.94 -21.48
C THR A 548 -0.66 -14.91 -20.51
N LEU A 549 -0.59 -14.59 -19.21
CA LEU A 549 -0.03 -15.47 -18.19
C LEU A 549 -0.85 -16.76 -18.05
N ALA A 550 -2.17 -16.65 -17.93
CA ALA A 550 -3.07 -17.81 -17.79
C ALA A 550 -2.94 -18.81 -18.96
N ILE A 551 -2.87 -18.30 -20.19
CA ILE A 551 -2.66 -19.13 -21.38
C ILE A 551 -1.22 -19.70 -21.41
N ARG A 552 -0.20 -18.94 -21.02
CA ARG A 552 1.20 -19.44 -20.94
C ARG A 552 1.38 -20.53 -19.89
N GLU A 553 0.78 -20.40 -18.71
CA GLU A 553 0.83 -21.43 -17.67
C GLU A 553 0.05 -22.69 -18.11
N THR A 554 -1.10 -22.51 -18.75
CA THR A 554 -1.81 -23.62 -19.43
C THR A 554 -0.88 -24.33 -20.43
N ALA A 555 -0.09 -23.57 -21.21
CA ALA A 555 0.79 -24.10 -22.25
C ALA A 555 1.97 -24.92 -21.72
N ARG A 556 2.39 -24.74 -20.47
CA ARG A 556 3.45 -25.54 -19.85
C ARG A 556 3.04 -27.01 -19.68
N SER A 557 1.76 -27.26 -19.41
CA SER A 557 1.20 -28.61 -19.24
C SER A 557 0.51 -29.14 -20.51
N ASP A 558 -0.43 -28.39 -21.10
CA ASP A 558 -1.09 -28.73 -22.37
C ASP A 558 -1.09 -27.54 -23.36
N PRO A 559 -0.08 -27.46 -24.26
CA PRO A 559 -0.07 -26.47 -25.34
C PRO A 559 -1.29 -26.53 -26.28
N LYS A 560 -1.97 -27.68 -26.40
CA LYS A 560 -3.20 -27.80 -27.21
C LYS A 560 -4.39 -27.18 -26.48
N ALA A 561 -4.49 -27.31 -25.15
CA ALA A 561 -5.49 -26.59 -24.36
C ALA A 561 -5.27 -25.08 -24.41
N ALA A 562 -4.02 -24.63 -24.28
CA ALA A 562 -3.66 -23.22 -24.40
C ALA A 562 -4.06 -22.63 -25.77
N LEU A 563 -3.80 -23.35 -26.87
CA LEU A 563 -4.20 -22.91 -28.21
C LEU A 563 -5.73 -22.91 -28.39
N ARG A 564 -6.43 -23.95 -27.93
CA ARG A 564 -7.92 -23.97 -27.94
C ARG A 564 -8.49 -22.77 -27.19
N ARG A 565 -8.02 -22.53 -25.95
CA ARG A 565 -8.44 -21.38 -25.14
C ARG A 565 -8.21 -20.04 -25.82
N LEU A 566 -7.08 -19.87 -26.52
CA LEU A 566 -6.77 -18.66 -27.28
C LEU A 566 -7.71 -18.49 -28.49
N HIS A 567 -8.14 -19.59 -29.13
CA HIS A 567 -9.11 -19.59 -30.22
C HIS A 567 -10.57 -19.43 -29.75
N ASP A 568 -10.88 -19.86 -28.53
CA ASP A 568 -12.20 -19.75 -27.90
C ASP A 568 -12.49 -18.33 -27.34
N LEU A 569 -11.49 -17.43 -27.34
CA LEU A 569 -11.66 -16.03 -26.93
C LEU A 569 -12.72 -15.31 -27.77
N SER A 570 -13.57 -14.53 -27.11
CA SER A 570 -14.57 -13.69 -27.78
C SER A 570 -13.91 -12.57 -28.60
N LYS A 571 -14.66 -12.00 -29.55
CA LYS A 571 -14.19 -10.87 -30.38
C LYS A 571 -13.69 -9.68 -29.56
N ASN A 572 -14.27 -9.43 -28.38
CA ASN A 572 -13.86 -8.33 -27.50
C ASN A 572 -12.52 -8.64 -26.80
N GLU A 573 -12.31 -9.90 -26.41
CA GLU A 573 -11.05 -10.37 -25.81
C GLU A 573 -9.90 -10.37 -26.80
N VAL A 574 -10.14 -10.87 -28.02
CA VAL A 574 -9.15 -10.81 -29.12
C VAL A 574 -8.83 -9.34 -29.47
N ALA A 575 -9.82 -8.45 -29.49
CA ALA A 575 -9.59 -7.03 -29.72
C ALA A 575 -8.80 -6.36 -28.57
N ALA A 576 -9.06 -6.74 -27.32
CA ALA A 576 -8.34 -6.24 -26.15
C ALA A 576 -6.87 -6.71 -26.11
N MET A 577 -6.61 -8.00 -26.39
CA MET A 577 -5.25 -8.53 -26.51
C MET A 577 -4.49 -7.96 -27.72
N GLY A 578 -5.19 -7.70 -28.82
CA GLY A 578 -4.61 -7.19 -30.07
C GLY A 578 -3.41 -8.02 -30.53
N ARG A 579 -2.22 -7.41 -30.54
CA ARG A 579 -0.97 -8.07 -30.94
C ARG A 579 -0.59 -9.25 -30.04
N ALA A 580 -0.90 -9.20 -28.74
CA ALA A 580 -0.51 -10.24 -27.79
C ALA A 580 -1.12 -11.61 -28.16
N ALA A 581 -2.38 -11.63 -28.62
CA ALA A 581 -3.04 -12.85 -29.07
C ALA A 581 -2.31 -13.49 -30.27
N SER A 582 -1.93 -12.69 -31.27
CA SER A 582 -1.21 -13.20 -32.46
C SER A 582 0.20 -13.70 -32.14
N LEU A 583 0.91 -13.03 -31.23
CA LEU A 583 2.23 -13.47 -30.76
C LEU A 583 2.13 -14.78 -29.98
N LEU A 584 1.13 -14.90 -29.10
CA LEU A 584 0.90 -16.11 -28.32
C LEU A 584 0.47 -17.29 -29.21
N GLU A 585 -0.33 -17.05 -30.25
CA GLU A 585 -0.69 -18.06 -31.26
C GLU A 585 0.54 -18.56 -32.02
N LEU A 586 1.45 -17.66 -32.41
CA LEU A 586 2.74 -18.02 -33.02
C LEU A 586 3.59 -18.87 -32.06
N ASP A 587 3.81 -18.41 -30.82
CA ASP A 587 4.66 -19.11 -29.84
C ASP A 587 4.11 -20.52 -29.51
N LEU A 588 2.78 -20.66 -29.38
CA LEU A 588 2.11 -21.95 -29.15
C LEU A 588 2.26 -22.91 -30.33
N LEU A 589 2.04 -22.44 -31.56
CA LEU A 589 2.18 -23.26 -32.76
C LEU A 589 3.63 -23.68 -32.99
N VAL A 590 4.60 -22.81 -32.72
CA VAL A 590 6.03 -23.06 -32.96
C VAL A 590 6.66 -23.92 -31.85
N PHE A 591 6.67 -23.44 -30.61
CA PHE A 591 7.40 -24.08 -29.51
C PHE A 591 6.53 -25.09 -28.75
N GLY A 592 5.25 -24.77 -28.55
CA GLY A 592 4.31 -25.66 -27.87
C GLY A 592 4.02 -26.94 -28.67
N LEU A 593 3.69 -26.79 -29.95
CA LEU A 593 3.10 -27.83 -30.80
C LEU A 593 3.98 -28.30 -31.97
N GLN A 594 4.87 -27.44 -32.49
CA GLN A 594 5.58 -27.65 -33.76
C GLN A 594 4.61 -27.94 -34.93
N ASP A 595 3.51 -27.19 -34.98
CA ASP A 595 2.39 -27.41 -35.90
C ASP A 595 2.53 -26.59 -37.20
N ALA A 596 2.26 -27.23 -38.34
CA ALA A 596 2.29 -26.60 -39.66
C ALA A 596 1.25 -25.48 -39.84
N ALA A 597 0.23 -25.37 -39.00
CA ALA A 597 -0.74 -24.26 -39.04
C ALA A 597 -0.08 -22.87 -38.88
N VAL A 598 1.15 -22.78 -38.35
CA VAL A 598 1.95 -21.54 -38.33
C VAL A 598 2.09 -20.91 -39.72
N LEU A 599 2.21 -21.71 -40.79
CA LEU A 599 2.29 -21.22 -42.17
C LEU A 599 1.06 -20.40 -42.58
N GLY A 600 -0.13 -20.87 -42.20
CA GLY A 600 -1.40 -20.18 -42.46
C GLY A 600 -1.57 -18.92 -41.62
N LEU A 601 -1.13 -18.94 -40.36
CA LEU A 601 -1.11 -17.77 -39.47
C LEU A 601 -0.19 -16.67 -40.01
N VAL A 602 1.03 -17.01 -40.44
CA VAL A 602 2.01 -16.05 -40.97
C VAL A 602 1.45 -15.39 -42.24
N GLU A 603 0.86 -16.17 -43.16
CA GLU A 603 0.24 -15.63 -44.37
C GLU A 603 -1.00 -14.76 -44.07
N ARG A 604 -1.79 -15.11 -43.05
CA ARG A 604 -2.88 -14.27 -42.53
C ARG A 604 -2.33 -12.93 -41.99
N LEU A 605 -1.24 -12.92 -41.24
CA LEU A 605 -0.61 -11.70 -40.72
C LEU A 605 0.00 -10.83 -41.83
N ARG A 606 0.64 -11.45 -42.84
CA ARG A 606 1.14 -10.75 -44.05
C ARG A 606 0.03 -9.99 -44.79
N LYS A 607 -1.15 -10.60 -44.91
CA LYS A 607 -2.33 -10.00 -45.57
C LYS A 607 -3.12 -9.04 -44.68
N GLY A 608 -3.17 -9.29 -43.38
CA GLY A 608 -3.96 -8.53 -42.40
C GLY A 608 -3.50 -7.10 -42.15
N GLY A 609 -2.33 -6.70 -42.66
CA GLY A 609 -1.90 -5.31 -42.71
C GLY A 609 -1.15 -4.79 -41.48
N ASP A 610 -1.05 -5.56 -40.38
CA ASP A 610 -0.16 -5.22 -39.27
C ASP A 610 1.31 -5.51 -39.62
N LYS A 611 1.90 -4.58 -40.36
CA LYS A 611 3.31 -4.61 -40.78
C LYS A 611 4.29 -4.71 -39.62
N GLY A 612 3.88 -4.40 -38.38
CA GLY A 612 4.71 -4.56 -37.18
C GLY A 612 4.85 -6.02 -36.74
N LEU A 613 3.84 -6.86 -37.00
CA LEU A 613 3.87 -8.28 -36.65
C LEU A 613 4.55 -9.15 -37.72
N VAL A 614 4.60 -8.72 -38.98
CA VAL A 614 5.17 -9.54 -40.08
C VAL A 614 6.62 -9.96 -39.82
N PRO A 615 7.55 -9.10 -39.37
CA PRO A 615 8.91 -9.52 -39.00
C PRO A 615 8.92 -10.62 -37.93
N MET A 616 8.10 -10.49 -36.89
CA MET A 616 8.04 -11.48 -35.80
C MET A 616 7.40 -12.80 -36.27
N ALA A 617 6.37 -12.74 -37.11
CA ALA A 617 5.76 -13.90 -37.73
C ALA A 617 6.75 -14.67 -38.63
N MET A 618 7.54 -13.95 -39.45
CA MET A 618 8.60 -14.56 -40.26
C MET A 618 9.73 -15.13 -39.40
N ASN A 619 10.11 -14.47 -38.31
CA ASN A 619 11.09 -14.98 -37.35
C ASN A 619 10.61 -16.30 -36.71
N ARG A 620 9.36 -16.35 -36.25
CA ARG A 620 8.73 -17.55 -35.68
C ARG A 620 8.51 -18.67 -36.71
N LEU A 621 8.25 -18.33 -37.98
CA LEU A 621 8.28 -19.32 -39.07
C LEU A 621 9.68 -19.92 -39.26
N GLY A 622 10.73 -19.09 -39.16
CA GLY A 622 12.12 -19.54 -39.16
C GLY A 622 12.46 -20.45 -37.98
N ASP A 623 12.01 -20.10 -36.77
CA ASP A 623 12.11 -20.97 -35.58
C ASP A 623 11.44 -22.34 -35.81
N TYR A 624 10.24 -22.38 -36.41
CA TYR A 624 9.56 -23.63 -36.77
C TYR A 624 10.33 -24.46 -37.80
N HIS A 625 10.92 -23.82 -38.81
CA HIS A 625 11.78 -24.52 -39.77
C HIS A 625 13.03 -25.08 -39.09
N LEU A 626 13.68 -24.33 -38.20
CA LEU A 626 14.83 -24.78 -37.41
C LEU A 626 14.55 -26.00 -36.54
N LEU A 627 13.45 -25.98 -35.76
CA LEU A 627 13.06 -27.10 -34.89
C LEU A 627 12.91 -28.42 -35.68
N ASN A 628 12.41 -28.29 -36.91
CA ASN A 628 12.23 -29.36 -37.89
C ASN A 628 13.48 -29.69 -38.74
N GLY A 629 14.65 -29.11 -38.44
CA GLY A 629 15.91 -29.38 -39.16
C GLY A 629 16.01 -28.77 -40.57
N ARG A 630 15.09 -27.87 -40.94
CA ARG A 630 15.02 -27.21 -42.25
C ARG A 630 15.78 -25.88 -42.24
N VAL A 631 17.11 -25.98 -42.19
CA VAL A 631 18.00 -24.82 -41.97
C VAL A 631 17.92 -23.80 -43.11
N GLU A 632 17.80 -24.23 -44.37
CA GLU A 632 17.72 -23.34 -45.53
C GLU A 632 16.39 -22.58 -45.63
N GLU A 633 15.27 -23.21 -45.27
CA GLU A 633 13.97 -22.55 -45.10
C GLU A 633 14.04 -21.52 -43.97
N ALA A 634 14.66 -21.87 -42.83
CA ALA A 634 14.80 -20.96 -41.71
C ALA A 634 15.62 -19.72 -42.07
N ALA A 635 16.77 -19.90 -42.73
CA ALA A 635 17.62 -18.82 -43.23
C ALA A 635 16.84 -17.86 -44.14
N ARG A 636 16.00 -18.38 -45.05
CA ARG A 636 15.12 -17.56 -45.90
C ARG A 636 14.09 -16.77 -45.10
N CYS A 637 13.47 -17.39 -44.09
CA CYS A 637 12.51 -16.71 -43.22
C CYS A 637 13.16 -15.61 -42.37
N PHE A 638 14.35 -15.86 -41.83
CA PHE A 638 15.14 -14.86 -41.09
C PHE A 638 15.62 -13.70 -41.98
N ALA A 639 15.99 -13.98 -43.24
CA ALA A 639 16.32 -12.96 -44.23
C ALA A 639 15.13 -12.07 -44.60
N GLU A 640 13.91 -12.62 -44.68
CA GLU A 640 12.68 -11.85 -44.92
C GLU A 640 12.19 -11.08 -43.67
N ALA A 641 12.49 -11.59 -42.46
CA ALA A 641 12.18 -10.92 -41.20
C ALA A 641 13.03 -9.65 -40.97
N LEU A 642 14.24 -9.58 -41.52
CA LEU A 642 15.16 -8.45 -41.34
C LEU A 642 14.57 -7.12 -41.87
N PRO A 643 14.53 -6.05 -41.06
CA PRO A 643 14.08 -4.74 -41.53
C PRO A 643 15.04 -4.21 -42.61
N LYS A 644 14.48 -3.79 -43.76
CA LYS A 644 15.20 -3.36 -44.99
C LYS A 644 16.20 -2.19 -44.86
N ARG A 645 16.48 -1.69 -43.64
CA ARG A 645 17.35 -0.54 -43.37
C ARG A 645 18.71 -0.88 -42.76
N GLU A 646 18.96 -2.10 -42.27
CA GLU A 646 20.25 -2.42 -41.63
C GLU A 646 21.34 -2.80 -42.65
N ALA A 647 21.94 -1.78 -43.27
CA ALA A 647 23.18 -1.90 -44.02
C ALA A 647 24.40 -2.01 -43.09
N ALA A 648 24.52 -3.12 -42.35
CA ALA A 648 25.61 -3.32 -41.40
C ALA A 648 26.05 -4.79 -41.20
N ALA A 649 26.07 -5.61 -42.28
CA ALA A 649 26.61 -6.97 -42.23
C ALA A 649 28.03 -7.04 -41.61
N GLY A 650 28.86 -6.00 -41.81
CA GLY A 650 30.19 -5.90 -41.19
C GLY A 650 30.22 -5.59 -39.68
N LYS A 651 29.08 -5.24 -39.05
CA LYS A 651 28.97 -5.05 -37.59
C LYS A 651 28.29 -6.22 -36.88
N ALA A 652 27.85 -7.23 -37.63
CA ALA A 652 27.03 -8.32 -37.10
C ALA A 652 27.62 -8.99 -35.84
N PRO A 653 28.87 -9.50 -35.83
CA PRO A 653 29.44 -10.14 -34.65
C PRO A 653 29.57 -9.23 -33.43
N VAL A 654 29.70 -7.90 -33.65
CA VAL A 654 29.80 -6.92 -32.56
C VAL A 654 28.44 -6.69 -31.90
N ILE A 655 27.38 -6.62 -32.70
CA ILE A 655 25.99 -6.51 -32.20
C ILE A 655 25.62 -7.78 -31.43
N ASP A 656 25.94 -8.95 -31.98
CA ASP A 656 25.64 -10.23 -31.34
C ASP A 656 26.37 -10.35 -30.00
N ARG A 657 27.70 -10.10 -29.97
CA ARG A 657 28.48 -10.14 -28.73
C ARG A 657 28.01 -9.11 -27.69
N ALA A 658 27.54 -7.94 -28.11
CA ALA A 658 27.01 -6.92 -27.20
C ALA A 658 25.71 -7.41 -26.53
N HIS A 659 24.80 -8.04 -27.28
CA HIS A 659 23.60 -8.65 -26.70
C HIS A 659 23.92 -9.84 -25.80
N SER A 660 24.85 -10.73 -26.19
CA SER A 660 25.29 -11.85 -25.33
C SER A 660 25.81 -11.34 -23.98
N LEU A 661 26.68 -10.33 -23.97
CA LEU A 661 27.23 -9.74 -22.74
C LEU A 661 26.17 -9.04 -21.88
N ALA A 662 25.21 -8.34 -22.51
CA ALA A 662 24.12 -7.71 -21.77
C ALA A 662 23.19 -8.76 -21.14
N ILE A 663 22.87 -9.85 -21.85
CA ILE A 663 22.04 -10.93 -21.32
C ILE A 663 22.79 -11.72 -20.24
N GLU A 664 24.11 -11.89 -20.37
CA GLU A 664 24.97 -12.49 -19.34
C GLU A 664 24.91 -11.72 -18.02
N ASP A 665 25.15 -10.40 -18.06
CA ASP A 665 25.10 -9.50 -16.90
C ASP A 665 23.71 -9.49 -16.24
N LEU A 666 22.64 -9.43 -17.05
CA LEU A 666 21.26 -9.47 -16.55
C LEU A 666 20.90 -10.83 -15.94
N VAL A 667 21.34 -11.94 -16.53
CA VAL A 667 21.12 -13.29 -15.97
C VAL A 667 21.86 -13.48 -14.65
N ASP A 668 23.12 -13.05 -14.58
CA ASP A 668 23.94 -13.18 -13.37
C ASP A 668 23.45 -12.23 -12.25
N GLY A 669 22.83 -11.10 -12.60
CA GLY A 669 22.09 -10.21 -11.69
C GLY A 669 20.65 -10.63 -11.36
N ASN A 670 20.15 -11.77 -11.87
CA ASN A 670 18.77 -12.25 -11.71
C ASN A 670 17.66 -11.32 -12.30
N HIS A 671 18.03 -10.48 -13.27
CA HIS A 671 17.15 -9.57 -14.02
C HIS A 671 16.49 -10.28 -15.22
N LEU A 672 15.65 -11.29 -14.95
CA LEU A 672 15.15 -12.21 -15.97
C LEU A 672 14.21 -11.55 -17.00
N GLU A 673 13.39 -10.57 -16.62
CA GLU A 673 12.47 -9.90 -17.55
C GLU A 673 13.17 -8.86 -18.42
N GLU A 674 14.19 -8.17 -17.90
CA GLU A 674 15.11 -7.37 -18.71
C GLU A 674 15.92 -8.25 -19.67
N ALA A 675 16.35 -9.44 -19.25
CA ALA A 675 17.04 -10.41 -20.10
C ALA A 675 16.13 -10.91 -21.24
N ARG A 676 14.86 -11.22 -20.97
CA ARG A 676 13.85 -11.53 -22.00
C ARG A 676 13.63 -10.38 -22.98
N THR A 677 13.56 -9.15 -22.47
CA THR A 677 13.35 -7.94 -23.29
C THR A 677 14.54 -7.66 -24.20
N THR A 678 15.75 -7.81 -23.67
CA THR A 678 17.01 -7.72 -24.43
C THR A 678 17.06 -8.80 -25.51
N LEU A 679 16.70 -10.03 -25.16
CA LEU A 679 16.68 -11.14 -26.12
C LEU A 679 15.63 -10.96 -27.23
N ALA A 680 14.42 -10.50 -26.92
CA ALA A 680 13.41 -10.16 -27.93
C ALA A 680 13.88 -9.03 -28.86
N THR A 681 14.66 -8.07 -28.34
CA THR A 681 15.29 -7.01 -29.13
C THR A 681 16.35 -7.59 -30.08
N TRP A 682 17.20 -8.49 -29.59
CA TRP A 682 18.19 -9.19 -30.42
C TRP A 682 17.52 -10.07 -31.49
N GLU A 683 16.44 -10.79 -31.14
CA GLU A 683 15.64 -11.58 -32.09
C GLU A 683 15.06 -10.73 -33.22
N LEU A 684 14.63 -9.50 -32.93
CA LEU A 684 14.04 -8.59 -33.92
C LEU A 684 15.10 -7.92 -34.81
N GLN A 685 16.23 -7.53 -34.24
CA GLN A 685 17.34 -6.90 -34.98
C GLN A 685 18.09 -7.93 -35.85
N ARG A 686 18.34 -9.12 -35.32
CA ARG A 686 19.22 -10.13 -35.93
C ARG A 686 18.61 -11.55 -35.85
N PRO A 687 17.49 -11.82 -36.54
CA PRO A 687 16.88 -13.17 -36.57
C PRO A 687 17.85 -14.29 -36.97
N ALA A 688 18.81 -13.98 -37.87
CA ALA A 688 19.79 -14.94 -38.37
C ALA A 688 20.90 -15.30 -37.35
N ALA A 689 21.05 -14.58 -36.23
CA ALA A 689 22.05 -14.92 -35.20
C ALA A 689 21.78 -16.29 -34.55
N LYS A 690 20.55 -16.83 -34.67
CA LYS A 690 20.18 -18.21 -34.33
C LYS A 690 20.93 -19.29 -35.14
N LEU A 691 21.44 -18.95 -36.32
CA LEU A 691 22.17 -19.87 -37.21
C LEU A 691 23.69 -19.83 -36.98
N GLU A 692 24.22 -18.67 -36.60
CA GLU A 692 25.66 -18.37 -36.66
C GLU A 692 26.29 -18.17 -35.27
N GLY A 693 25.52 -17.75 -34.27
CA GLY A 693 26.00 -17.34 -32.94
C GLY A 693 25.41 -18.13 -31.76
N ASP A 694 25.56 -17.56 -30.57
CA ASP A 694 25.16 -18.10 -29.26
C ASP A 694 23.74 -17.70 -28.82
N GLN A 695 22.98 -16.99 -29.68
CA GLN A 695 21.63 -16.50 -29.37
C GLN A 695 20.67 -17.59 -28.86
N LEU A 696 20.69 -18.78 -29.46
CA LEU A 696 19.85 -19.90 -29.03
C LEU A 696 20.26 -20.46 -27.66
N LEU A 697 21.55 -20.42 -27.30
CA LEU A 697 22.03 -20.79 -25.97
C LEU A 697 21.54 -19.79 -24.92
N TRP A 698 21.61 -18.49 -25.22
CA TRP A 698 21.08 -17.45 -24.33
C TRP A 698 19.55 -17.54 -24.19
N ARG A 699 18.83 -17.80 -25.27
CA ARG A 699 17.36 -18.02 -25.23
C ARG A 699 17.01 -19.19 -24.32
N ALA A 700 17.73 -20.30 -24.47
CA ALA A 700 17.56 -21.45 -23.60
C ALA A 700 17.93 -21.18 -22.12
N ARG A 701 19.00 -20.43 -21.84
CA ARG A 701 19.38 -20.06 -20.46
C ARG A 701 18.29 -19.21 -19.80
N VAL A 702 17.78 -18.19 -20.48
CA VAL A 702 16.70 -17.31 -19.97
C VAL A 702 15.40 -18.11 -19.75
N MET A 703 15.01 -18.95 -20.72
CA MET A 703 13.85 -19.85 -20.56
C MET A 703 14.03 -20.84 -19.40
N PHE A 704 15.23 -21.42 -19.25
CA PHE A 704 15.51 -22.35 -18.16
C PHE A 704 15.33 -21.72 -16.79
N LEU A 705 15.87 -20.52 -16.59
CA LEU A 705 15.78 -19.78 -15.32
C LEU A 705 14.35 -19.35 -14.98
N ALA A 706 13.52 -19.08 -16.00
CA ALA A 706 12.11 -18.79 -15.83
C ALA A 706 11.20 -20.04 -15.69
N GLY A 707 11.77 -21.24 -15.60
CA GLY A 707 11.02 -22.50 -15.46
C GLY A 707 10.50 -23.11 -16.77
N GLU A 708 10.82 -22.54 -17.93
CA GLU A 708 10.37 -23.00 -19.26
C GLU A 708 11.28 -24.11 -19.82
N TRP A 709 11.61 -25.11 -18.98
CA TRP A 709 12.61 -26.15 -19.26
C TRP A 709 12.35 -26.94 -20.55
N ARG A 710 11.08 -27.11 -20.93
CA ARG A 710 10.68 -27.76 -22.19
C ARG A 710 11.10 -26.95 -23.43
N TRP A 711 10.93 -25.63 -23.41
CA TRP A 711 11.34 -24.76 -24.52
C TRP A 711 12.86 -24.57 -24.53
N ALA A 712 13.49 -24.40 -23.36
CA ALA A 712 14.94 -24.41 -23.22
C ALA A 712 15.56 -25.70 -23.83
N LEU A 713 14.99 -26.87 -23.54
CA LEU A 713 15.44 -28.14 -24.10
C LEU A 713 15.31 -28.21 -25.64
N GLN A 714 14.24 -27.65 -26.21
CA GLN A 714 14.05 -27.58 -27.67
C GLN A 714 15.12 -26.71 -28.35
N ASP A 715 15.44 -25.55 -27.75
CA ASP A 715 16.47 -24.65 -28.25
C ASP A 715 17.87 -25.28 -28.18
N LEU A 716 18.21 -25.92 -27.06
CA LEU A 716 19.50 -26.59 -26.88
C LEU A 716 19.66 -27.78 -27.84
N GLN A 717 18.58 -28.53 -28.10
CA GLN A 717 18.57 -29.54 -29.16
C GLN A 717 18.71 -28.93 -30.56
N THR A 718 18.22 -27.71 -30.78
CA THR A 718 18.35 -26.99 -32.05
C THR A 718 19.79 -26.49 -32.25
N CYS A 719 20.44 -25.95 -31.22
CA CYS A 719 21.88 -25.62 -31.24
C CYS A 719 22.72 -26.79 -31.76
N LEU A 720 22.55 -27.98 -31.16
CA LEU A 720 23.31 -29.19 -31.51
C LEU A 720 23.03 -29.71 -32.93
N LYS A 721 21.85 -29.43 -33.49
CA LYS A 721 21.51 -29.77 -34.88
C LYS A 721 22.10 -28.79 -35.90
N VAL A 722 22.07 -27.49 -35.58
CA VAL A 722 22.43 -26.40 -36.51
C VAL A 722 23.94 -26.13 -36.50
N ARG A 723 24.59 -26.19 -35.33
CA ARG A 723 26.02 -25.92 -35.14
C ARG A 723 26.73 -27.08 -34.40
N PRO A 724 26.78 -28.30 -34.96
CA PRO A 724 27.56 -29.39 -34.37
C PRO A 724 29.05 -29.03 -34.33
N GLY A 725 29.73 -29.29 -33.22
CA GLY A 725 31.13 -28.95 -33.00
C GLY A 725 31.39 -27.47 -32.69
N SER A 726 30.37 -26.68 -32.32
CA SER A 726 30.57 -25.27 -31.96
C SER A 726 31.36 -25.13 -30.65
N PRO A 727 32.05 -23.99 -30.42
CA PRO A 727 32.77 -23.75 -29.17
C PRO A 727 31.85 -23.84 -27.93
N GLU A 728 30.57 -23.52 -28.11
CA GLU A 728 29.56 -23.51 -27.04
C GLU A 728 28.89 -24.89 -26.83
N GLU A 729 29.26 -25.94 -27.60
CA GLU A 729 28.62 -27.26 -27.52
C GLU A 729 28.68 -27.87 -26.10
N ILE A 730 29.76 -27.63 -25.36
CA ILE A 730 29.94 -28.11 -23.98
C ILE A 730 28.91 -27.46 -23.03
N ASP A 731 28.70 -26.14 -23.15
CA ASP A 731 27.67 -25.41 -22.41
C ASP A 731 26.26 -25.85 -22.82
N VAL A 732 26.01 -25.98 -24.13
CA VAL A 732 24.72 -26.42 -24.67
C VAL A 732 24.35 -27.80 -24.11
N ARG A 733 25.27 -28.76 -24.11
CA ARG A 733 25.07 -30.10 -23.52
C ARG A 733 24.87 -30.04 -22.01
N PHE A 734 25.60 -29.18 -21.29
CA PHE A 734 25.45 -29.02 -19.85
C PHE A 734 24.04 -28.51 -19.49
N TRP A 735 23.58 -27.45 -20.16
CA TRP A 735 22.22 -26.92 -19.98
C TRP A 735 21.15 -27.88 -20.49
N GLN A 736 21.43 -28.68 -21.53
CA GLN A 736 20.50 -29.71 -22.02
C GLN A 736 20.21 -30.75 -20.93
N ALA A 737 21.27 -31.21 -20.26
CA ALA A 737 21.15 -32.12 -19.12
C ALA A 737 20.46 -31.48 -17.91
N ARG A 738 20.73 -30.19 -17.61
CA ARG A 738 19.98 -29.43 -16.58
C ARG A 738 18.47 -29.42 -16.91
N SER A 739 18.10 -29.04 -18.13
CA SER A 739 16.69 -29.00 -18.57
C SER A 739 16.01 -30.38 -18.50
N LEU A 740 16.71 -31.45 -18.87
CA LEU A 740 16.21 -32.82 -18.72
C LEU A 740 16.00 -33.21 -17.25
N PHE A 741 16.91 -32.80 -16.35
CA PHE A 741 16.81 -33.10 -14.93
C PHE A 741 15.59 -32.44 -14.27
N GLU A 742 15.33 -31.16 -14.55
CA GLU A 742 14.16 -30.46 -14.00
C GLU A 742 12.84 -31.00 -14.61
N LEU A 743 12.87 -31.58 -15.81
CA LEU A 743 11.76 -32.31 -16.44
C LEU A 743 11.63 -33.77 -15.95
N ASP A 744 12.27 -34.13 -14.83
CA ASP A 744 12.34 -35.48 -14.23
C ASP A 744 12.90 -36.59 -15.14
N ARG A 745 13.59 -36.22 -16.24
CA ARG A 745 14.28 -37.15 -17.15
C ARG A 745 15.72 -37.39 -16.71
N LYS A 746 15.88 -37.73 -15.43
CA LYS A 746 17.18 -37.78 -14.72
C LYS A 746 18.21 -38.72 -15.36
N ASP A 747 17.79 -39.86 -15.90
CA ASP A 747 18.70 -40.83 -16.53
C ASP A 747 19.32 -40.29 -17.83
N GLU A 748 18.53 -39.56 -18.63
CA GLU A 748 19.03 -38.90 -19.84
C GLU A 748 20.00 -37.76 -19.49
N ALA A 749 19.68 -36.98 -18.45
CA ALA A 749 20.57 -35.95 -17.92
C ALA A 749 21.91 -36.54 -17.45
N ARG A 750 21.87 -37.60 -16.63
CA ARG A 750 23.07 -38.33 -16.15
C ARG A 750 23.90 -38.88 -17.30
N LYS A 751 23.28 -39.41 -18.36
CA LYS A 751 23.99 -39.90 -19.55
C LYS A 751 24.79 -38.78 -20.24
N ILE A 752 24.20 -37.59 -20.40
CA ILE A 752 24.89 -36.44 -21.02
C ILE A 752 26.00 -35.91 -20.10
N TRP A 753 25.75 -35.75 -18.80
CA TRP A 753 26.78 -35.32 -17.85
C TRP A 753 27.96 -36.30 -17.77
N ASN A 754 27.71 -37.62 -17.74
CA ASN A 754 28.77 -38.62 -17.75
C ASN A 754 29.61 -38.57 -19.04
N ALA A 755 29.00 -38.28 -20.19
CA ALA A 755 29.74 -38.04 -21.43
C ALA A 755 30.62 -36.78 -21.32
N LEU A 756 30.08 -35.65 -20.82
CA LEU A 756 30.87 -34.44 -20.59
C LEU A 756 32.07 -34.65 -19.67
N VAL A 757 31.90 -35.42 -18.58
CA VAL A 757 32.98 -35.76 -17.65
C VAL A 757 34.07 -36.62 -18.30
N LYS A 758 33.67 -37.58 -19.13
CA LYS A 758 34.58 -38.50 -19.82
C LYS A 758 35.33 -37.82 -20.96
N ASP A 759 34.62 -37.04 -21.77
CA ASP A 759 35.12 -36.53 -23.04
C ASP A 759 35.82 -35.16 -22.87
N TYR A 760 35.45 -34.39 -21.84
CA TYR A 760 36.03 -33.06 -21.53
C TYR A 760 36.51 -32.91 -20.07
N PRO A 761 37.34 -33.83 -19.52
CA PRO A 761 37.64 -33.93 -18.08
C PRO A 761 38.38 -32.72 -17.47
N LYS A 762 38.85 -31.77 -18.28
CA LYS A 762 39.53 -30.53 -17.88
C LYS A 762 38.68 -29.26 -18.02
N HIS A 763 37.44 -29.38 -18.49
CA HIS A 763 36.54 -28.23 -18.67
C HIS A 763 35.75 -27.95 -17.39
N GLU A 764 35.52 -26.68 -17.04
CA GLU A 764 34.79 -26.29 -15.81
C GLU A 764 33.40 -26.96 -15.69
N ARG A 765 32.67 -27.06 -16.82
CA ARG A 765 31.39 -27.77 -16.89
C ARG A 765 31.48 -29.27 -16.60
N ALA A 766 32.63 -29.92 -16.77
CA ALA A 766 32.80 -31.31 -16.36
C ALA A 766 32.83 -31.45 -14.83
N ASP A 767 33.42 -30.50 -14.10
CA ASP A 767 33.37 -30.50 -12.63
C ASP A 767 31.97 -30.20 -12.11
N ALA A 768 31.26 -29.24 -12.71
CA ALA A 768 29.84 -29.03 -12.44
C ALA A 768 29.00 -30.29 -12.75
N ALA A 769 29.26 -30.98 -13.86
CA ALA A 769 28.57 -32.21 -14.25
C ALA A 769 28.78 -33.35 -13.24
N LYS A 770 29.99 -33.52 -12.66
CA LYS A 770 30.25 -34.49 -11.56
C LYS A 770 29.37 -34.23 -10.33
N LEU A 771 29.16 -32.96 -9.98
CA LEU A 771 28.31 -32.60 -8.85
C LEU A 771 26.83 -32.90 -9.13
N TRP A 772 26.38 -32.73 -10.38
CA TRP A 772 25.00 -33.01 -10.77
C TRP A 772 24.70 -34.51 -10.96
N THR A 773 25.66 -35.33 -11.43
CA THR A 773 25.45 -36.79 -11.53
C THR A 773 25.33 -37.47 -10.17
N ALA A 774 25.97 -36.91 -9.14
CA ALA A 774 25.88 -37.36 -7.76
C ALA A 774 24.56 -36.98 -7.04
N LYS A 775 23.74 -36.07 -7.59
CA LYS A 775 22.44 -35.73 -7.00
C LYS A 775 21.40 -36.83 -7.27
N PRO A 776 20.52 -37.17 -6.30
CA PRO A 776 19.55 -38.26 -6.40
C PRO A 776 18.46 -38.04 -7.46
#